data_AF-A0A2K3URT3-F1
#
_entry.id   AF-A0A2K3URT3-F1
#
_cell.length_a   1.000
_cell.length_b   1.000
_cell.length_c   1.000
_cell.angle_alpha   90.00
_cell.angle_beta   90.00
_cell.angle_gamma   90.00
#
_symmetry.space_group_name_H-M   'P 1'
#
loop_
_entity.id
_entity.type
_entity.pdbx_description
1 polymer ?
#
loop_
_entity_poly.entity_id
_entity_poly.type
_entity_poly.pdbx_seq_one_letter_code
_entity_poly.pdbx_strand_id
1 'polypeptide(L)'
;MTASSITLRWTATPGAIGYVLERKVADEPFAPIAAPAAEATTYTDTGLTLGKTYIYRLKVKTAGGESAFTAEIGGLVSAGGTDTDGDGVSDQDEQAGYDVILKAAGEQIGTPHVASDPLRADSDGDGLGDKQERALFTDPQRADTDSDGLGDRDEVMTWVSSPVDRDTDGDARGNSALFDGQEVSTYRTSPTLADSDGDKYSDYEEIIERGGRYNPLVANTPRLELSVATAPVIDLNITRTADQTRVTGTSTSLTLGQEDRRSASDTQTQRVTAEVSATIEASVEAGFPSGASASASASATVSAGYGYEKTATYSEESVRSSQTTAEKNESLSTSDGYSLNGGNLKVGFRVRNTGDISFALKDLQITALRRDPSDRKRFVPVGTMTVPSAGEGTTLSSGGETGILSASLDLPGDLALQLQHNPRDLLFQFSTYNLLDDAGRNFEFLKEVTNAKTALVVIDYGNGDVVRQRVATNVQRRDGQIVGVRLGTVLKDILGLPYQTQTNRAGVRVLTSVYDNGPVFKGDVAVAPSDHALWATIGSADLNLGPATNADDILLTQNSTLHLMRVRDQDSDGLFDNEEYVHGTSDTVADGDGDGLNDGEEVKVGWNVIPLTNRVKGYPRRVFPSPLVADADGDGLNDSKEQALGTSPFLKDTDGDGLPDNADTDPLYANVPPVVDTVRVLPRYLLQGIYGTASDSDSNLQAVQVDWGDGSLPDKRTFDTPQRQTDYSLTHEYAAPGTYTVRVQAIDVRGLVSETKTTTVMPTPTPTPGP
;
A
#
# COMPACT_ATOMS: atom_id res chain seq x y z
N MET A 1 -31.13 41.94 -51.37
CA MET A 1 -31.03 43.42 -51.32
C MET A 1 -30.70 43.78 -49.89
N THR A 2 -29.41 43.89 -49.59
CA THR A 2 -28.92 44.25 -48.25
C THR A 2 -29.29 45.71 -47.96
N ALA A 3 -30.04 45.95 -46.88
CA ALA A 3 -30.39 47.30 -46.46
C ALA A 3 -29.17 47.95 -45.81
N SER A 4 -28.53 48.87 -46.51
CA SER A 4 -27.49 49.77 -45.99
C SER A 4 -28.05 50.65 -44.87
N SER A 5 -27.38 50.65 -43.71
CA SER A 5 -27.80 51.44 -42.55
C SER A 5 -26.64 52.00 -41.75
N ILE A 6 -26.88 53.08 -41.01
CA ILE A 6 -25.97 53.63 -40.00
C ILE A 6 -26.69 53.66 -38.66
N THR A 7 -26.09 53.09 -37.62
CA THR A 7 -26.61 53.16 -36.25
C THR A 7 -25.85 54.21 -35.44
N LEU A 8 -26.58 55.22 -34.99
CA LEU A 8 -26.08 56.26 -34.10
C LEU A 8 -26.38 55.90 -32.66
N ARG A 9 -25.46 56.21 -31.75
CA ARG A 9 -25.62 56.03 -30.30
C ARG A 9 -25.19 57.31 -29.58
N TRP A 10 -25.93 57.70 -28.55
CA TRP A 10 -25.64 58.85 -27.71
C TRP A 10 -26.05 58.60 -26.26
N THR A 11 -25.50 59.41 -25.35
CA THR A 11 -25.84 59.33 -23.92
C THR A 11 -27.14 60.07 -23.63
N ALA A 12 -28.02 59.47 -22.83
CA ALA A 12 -29.27 60.11 -22.41
C ALA A 12 -28.98 61.43 -21.67
N THR A 13 -29.69 62.50 -22.04
CA THR A 13 -29.53 63.82 -21.42
C THR A 13 -30.60 64.04 -20.34
N PRO A 14 -30.23 64.31 -19.07
CA PRO A 14 -31.20 64.58 -18.01
C PRO A 14 -32.10 65.78 -18.34
N GLY A 15 -33.42 65.62 -18.18
CA GLY A 15 -34.40 66.66 -18.49
C GLY A 15 -34.76 66.80 -19.99
N ALA A 16 -34.29 65.89 -20.85
CA ALA A 16 -34.75 65.78 -22.22
C ALA A 16 -36.23 65.39 -22.28
N ILE A 17 -37.00 66.04 -23.15
CA ILE A 17 -38.36 65.66 -23.54
C ILE A 17 -38.39 65.08 -24.97
N GLY A 18 -37.23 64.99 -25.62
CA GLY A 18 -37.03 64.41 -26.95
C GLY A 18 -35.75 64.93 -27.61
N TYR A 19 -35.45 64.43 -28.80
CA TYR A 19 -34.29 64.84 -29.59
C TYR A 19 -34.71 65.26 -31.00
N VAL A 20 -33.85 66.01 -31.68
CA VAL A 20 -33.95 66.27 -33.12
C VAL A 20 -32.66 65.80 -33.77
N LEU A 21 -32.78 64.82 -34.65
CA LEU A 21 -31.67 64.26 -35.40
C LEU A 21 -31.75 64.76 -36.85
N GLU A 22 -30.67 65.39 -37.31
CA GLU A 22 -30.54 65.87 -38.68
C GLU A 22 -29.39 65.17 -39.40
N ARG A 23 -29.54 65.06 -40.72
CA ARG A 23 -28.56 64.44 -41.62
C ARG A 23 -28.33 65.34 -42.83
N LYS A 24 -27.09 65.38 -43.33
CA LYS A 24 -26.75 65.87 -44.68
C LYS A 24 -25.97 64.82 -45.45
N VAL A 25 -25.98 64.95 -46.78
CA VAL A 25 -25.17 64.13 -47.70
C VAL A 25 -24.20 65.06 -48.43
N ALA A 26 -22.90 64.85 -48.26
CA ALA A 26 -21.87 65.75 -48.81
C ALA A 26 -22.15 67.24 -48.47
N ASP A 27 -22.21 68.12 -49.49
CA ASP A 27 -22.40 69.57 -49.35
C ASP A 27 -23.89 70.01 -49.29
N GLU A 28 -24.82 69.07 -49.16
CA GLU A 28 -26.24 69.40 -49.00
C GLU A 28 -26.53 70.01 -47.62
N PRO A 29 -27.59 70.84 -47.49
CA PRO A 29 -28.01 71.36 -46.20
C PRO A 29 -28.55 70.23 -45.30
N PHE A 30 -28.36 70.36 -43.98
CA PHE A 30 -28.95 69.44 -43.00
C PHE A 30 -30.47 69.44 -43.08
N ALA A 31 -31.06 68.25 -43.08
CA ALA A 31 -32.49 68.03 -42.99
C ALA A 31 -32.84 67.13 -41.79
N PRO A 32 -33.96 67.37 -41.09
CA PRO A 32 -34.43 66.51 -40.02
C PRO A 32 -34.84 65.14 -40.56
N ILE A 33 -34.29 64.08 -39.96
CA ILE A 33 -34.57 62.69 -40.34
C ILE A 33 -35.38 61.95 -39.27
N ALA A 34 -35.27 62.35 -38.01
CA ALA A 34 -36.02 61.74 -36.92
C ALA A 34 -36.17 62.68 -35.73
N ALA A 35 -37.18 62.42 -34.91
CA ALA A 35 -37.37 63.04 -33.60
C ALA A 35 -37.46 61.96 -32.51
N PRO A 36 -36.33 61.38 -32.07
CA PRO A 36 -36.32 60.34 -31.04
C PRO A 36 -36.95 60.81 -29.72
N ALA A 37 -37.62 59.90 -29.01
CA ALA A 37 -38.23 60.16 -27.70
C ALA A 37 -37.18 60.47 -26.61
N ALA A 38 -37.61 60.96 -25.45
CA ALA A 38 -36.73 61.42 -24.36
C ALA A 38 -35.75 60.34 -23.86
N GLU A 39 -36.20 59.09 -23.85
CA GLU A 39 -35.47 57.91 -23.41
C GLU A 39 -34.59 57.26 -24.50
N ALA A 40 -34.70 57.71 -25.76
CA ALA A 40 -33.92 57.14 -26.84
C ALA A 40 -32.43 57.49 -26.69
N THR A 41 -31.59 56.47 -26.77
CA THR A 41 -30.12 56.58 -26.79
C THR A 41 -29.51 56.04 -28.09
N THR A 42 -30.33 55.55 -29.01
CA THR A 42 -29.90 54.99 -30.29
C THR A 42 -30.90 55.33 -31.40
N TYR A 43 -30.42 55.38 -32.65
CA TYR A 43 -31.25 55.47 -33.85
C TYR A 43 -30.55 54.82 -35.04
N THR A 44 -31.28 54.01 -35.81
CA THR A 44 -30.76 53.36 -37.03
C THR A 44 -31.40 53.99 -38.25
N ASP A 45 -30.58 54.65 -39.08
CA ASP A 45 -30.98 55.21 -40.36
C ASP A 45 -30.80 54.16 -41.46
N THR A 46 -31.87 53.75 -42.13
CA THR A 46 -31.91 52.63 -43.10
C THR A 46 -32.21 53.11 -44.52
N GLY A 47 -31.75 52.37 -45.53
CA GLY A 47 -32.02 52.66 -46.94
C GLY A 47 -31.05 53.68 -47.53
N LEU A 48 -29.81 53.70 -47.04
CA LEU A 48 -28.78 54.67 -47.43
C LEU A 48 -28.14 54.31 -48.77
N THR A 49 -27.69 55.29 -49.54
CA THR A 49 -27.00 55.01 -50.81
C THR A 49 -25.53 54.70 -50.54
N LEU A 50 -25.04 53.58 -51.08
CA LEU A 50 -23.64 53.17 -50.97
C LEU A 50 -22.70 54.23 -51.57
N GLY A 51 -21.50 54.38 -50.99
CA GLY A 51 -20.48 55.32 -51.44
C GLY A 51 -20.77 56.80 -51.14
N LYS A 52 -21.83 57.09 -50.36
CA LYS A 52 -22.13 58.42 -49.86
C LYS A 52 -21.69 58.56 -48.40
N THR A 53 -21.08 59.71 -48.10
CA THR A 53 -20.82 60.12 -46.71
C THR A 53 -22.06 60.82 -46.16
N TYR A 54 -22.59 60.26 -45.08
CA TYR A 54 -23.70 60.85 -44.34
C TYR A 54 -23.16 61.49 -43.06
N ILE A 55 -23.50 62.75 -42.85
CA ILE A 55 -23.07 63.51 -41.67
C ILE A 55 -24.31 63.81 -40.84
N TYR A 56 -24.23 63.52 -39.55
CA TYR A 56 -25.31 63.63 -38.58
C TYR A 56 -24.99 64.66 -37.50
N ARG A 57 -26.03 65.30 -36.99
CA ARG A 57 -25.97 66.14 -35.78
C ARG A 57 -27.26 65.99 -34.98
N LEU A 58 -27.14 66.08 -33.67
CA LEU A 58 -28.25 65.90 -32.73
C LEU A 58 -28.42 67.17 -31.90
N LYS A 59 -29.65 67.53 -31.52
CA LYS A 59 -29.90 68.48 -30.43
C LYS A 59 -30.98 67.94 -29.49
N VAL A 60 -30.93 68.38 -28.25
CA VAL A 60 -31.85 67.96 -27.19
C VAL A 60 -32.98 68.97 -27.07
N LYS A 61 -34.22 68.50 -26.98
CA LYS A 61 -35.39 69.30 -26.59
C LYS A 61 -35.59 69.15 -25.09
N THR A 62 -35.70 70.26 -24.38
CA THR A 62 -36.06 70.29 -22.96
C THR A 62 -37.30 71.19 -22.78
N ALA A 63 -37.92 71.16 -21.60
CA ALA A 63 -39.03 72.07 -21.28
C ALA A 63 -38.62 73.57 -21.34
N GLY A 64 -37.32 73.88 -21.23
CA GLY A 64 -36.77 75.23 -21.31
C GLY A 64 -36.35 75.69 -22.71
N GLY A 65 -36.53 74.86 -23.75
CA GLY A 65 -36.11 75.13 -25.12
C GLY A 65 -35.17 74.06 -25.69
N GLU A 66 -34.69 74.29 -26.91
CA GLU A 66 -33.77 73.40 -27.62
C GLU A 66 -32.31 73.77 -27.35
N SER A 67 -31.44 72.76 -27.24
CA SER A 67 -30.00 72.97 -27.15
C SER A 67 -29.39 73.38 -28.49
N ALA A 68 -28.13 73.84 -28.46
CA ALA A 68 -27.29 73.83 -29.66
C ALA A 68 -27.11 72.38 -30.18
N PHE A 69 -26.79 72.24 -31.47
CA PHE A 69 -26.45 70.95 -32.05
C PHE A 69 -25.11 70.43 -31.51
N THR A 70 -24.99 69.10 -31.43
CA THR A 70 -23.72 68.40 -31.18
C THR A 70 -22.72 68.68 -32.29
N ALA A 71 -21.46 68.33 -32.05
CA ALA A 71 -20.48 68.20 -33.11
C ALA A 71 -21.01 67.27 -34.22
N GLU A 72 -20.66 67.59 -35.47
CA GLU A 72 -21.01 66.79 -36.63
C GLU A 72 -20.26 65.45 -36.59
N ILE A 73 -20.98 64.33 -36.76
CA ILE A 73 -20.40 63.00 -36.86
C ILE A 73 -20.70 62.40 -38.24
N GLY A 74 -19.67 61.98 -38.95
CA GLY A 74 -19.79 61.43 -40.30
C GLY A 74 -19.58 59.92 -40.33
N GLY A 75 -20.34 59.23 -41.17
CA GLY A 75 -20.10 57.83 -41.55
C GLY A 75 -20.14 57.67 -43.07
N LEU A 76 -19.14 56.98 -43.63
CA LEU A 76 -19.19 56.51 -45.01
C LEU A 76 -19.97 55.19 -45.05
N VAL A 77 -21.01 55.12 -45.89
CA VAL A 77 -21.69 53.84 -46.14
C VAL A 77 -20.89 53.08 -47.19
N SER A 78 -19.91 52.31 -46.73
CA SER A 78 -19.22 51.32 -47.56
C SER A 78 -20.09 50.07 -47.69
N ALA A 79 -20.01 49.39 -48.84
CA ALA A 79 -20.46 48.01 -48.88
C ALA A 79 -19.60 47.23 -47.87
N GLY A 80 -20.19 46.44 -46.97
CA GLY A 80 -19.49 45.21 -46.59
C GLY A 80 -19.25 44.47 -47.91
N GLY A 81 -18.01 44.04 -48.17
CA GLY A 81 -17.71 43.31 -49.40
C GLY A 81 -18.71 42.17 -49.61
N THR A 82 -18.87 41.73 -50.86
CA THR A 82 -19.50 40.41 -51.08
C THR A 82 -18.75 39.39 -50.22
N ASP A 83 -19.48 38.49 -49.58
CA ASP A 83 -18.98 37.34 -48.84
C ASP A 83 -19.55 36.16 -49.63
N THR A 84 -18.74 35.64 -50.56
CA THR A 84 -19.20 34.77 -51.64
C THR A 84 -19.43 33.33 -51.16
N ASP A 85 -18.69 32.87 -50.16
CA ASP A 85 -18.82 31.54 -49.56
C ASP A 85 -19.61 31.51 -48.23
N GLY A 86 -19.87 32.67 -47.63
CA GLY A 86 -20.73 32.85 -46.47
C GLY A 86 -20.07 32.50 -45.15
N ASP A 87 -18.73 32.48 -45.07
CA ASP A 87 -17.97 32.14 -43.87
C ASP A 87 -17.92 33.31 -42.85
N GLY A 88 -18.26 34.51 -43.29
CA GLY A 88 -18.31 35.74 -42.51
C GLY A 88 -17.02 36.57 -42.55
N VAL A 89 -16.09 36.27 -43.45
CA VAL A 89 -15.07 37.16 -44.01
C VAL A 89 -15.57 37.63 -45.38
N SER A 90 -15.29 38.86 -45.78
CA SER A 90 -15.71 39.33 -47.11
C SER A 90 -14.62 39.12 -48.14
N ASP A 91 -14.97 38.90 -49.41
CA ASP A 91 -14.05 38.71 -50.55
C ASP A 91 -12.92 39.78 -50.59
N GLN A 92 -13.24 41.01 -50.20
CA GLN A 92 -12.27 42.11 -50.14
C GLN A 92 -11.26 41.93 -49.00
N ASP A 93 -11.71 41.45 -47.84
CA ASP A 93 -10.87 41.20 -46.66
C ASP A 93 -10.00 39.95 -46.86
N GLU A 94 -10.54 38.91 -47.50
CA GLU A 94 -9.83 37.68 -47.85
C GLU A 94 -8.68 37.96 -48.81
N GLN A 95 -8.95 38.75 -49.87
CA GLN A 95 -7.92 39.19 -50.81
C GLN A 95 -6.94 40.22 -50.21
N ALA A 96 -7.39 41.04 -49.27
CA ALA A 96 -6.53 42.01 -48.59
C ALA A 96 -5.54 41.31 -47.63
N GLY A 97 -5.90 40.14 -47.13
CA GLY A 97 -5.02 39.31 -46.33
C GLY A 97 -4.64 39.90 -44.97
N TYR A 98 -3.69 39.24 -44.30
CA TYR A 98 -3.10 39.66 -43.04
C TYR A 98 -1.68 39.09 -42.88
N ASP A 99 -0.92 39.65 -41.94
CA ASP A 99 0.42 39.17 -41.63
C ASP A 99 0.36 38.08 -40.54
N VAL A 100 0.96 36.93 -40.82
CA VAL A 100 1.16 35.81 -39.86
C VAL A 100 2.54 35.95 -39.26
N ILE A 101 2.71 35.73 -37.95
CA ILE A 101 4.02 35.78 -37.28
C ILE A 101 4.49 34.37 -36.99
N LEU A 102 5.41 33.86 -37.81
CA LEU A 102 6.02 32.55 -37.60
C LEU A 102 7.14 32.64 -36.55
N LYS A 103 7.19 31.64 -35.67
CA LYS A 103 8.15 31.52 -34.58
C LYS A 103 8.84 30.15 -34.55
N ALA A 104 9.94 30.11 -33.82
CA ALA A 104 10.54 28.88 -33.32
C ALA A 104 11.03 29.14 -31.89
N ALA A 105 10.58 28.34 -30.92
CA ALA A 105 10.89 28.52 -29.51
C ALA A 105 10.55 29.93 -28.99
N GLY A 106 9.44 30.49 -29.45
CA GLY A 106 8.99 31.84 -29.11
C GLY A 106 9.72 32.99 -29.84
N GLU A 107 10.79 32.70 -30.59
CA GLU A 107 11.52 33.70 -31.37
C GLU A 107 10.94 33.85 -32.78
N GLN A 108 10.68 35.08 -33.21
CA GLN A 108 10.13 35.35 -34.54
C GLN A 108 11.14 35.00 -35.66
N ILE A 109 10.75 34.10 -36.55
CA ILE A 109 11.55 33.66 -37.71
C ILE A 109 11.05 34.26 -39.04
N GLY A 110 9.81 34.73 -39.11
CA GLY A 110 9.24 35.31 -40.33
C GLY A 110 7.89 35.98 -40.13
N THR A 111 7.51 36.83 -41.10
CA THR A 111 6.18 37.46 -41.14
C THR A 111 5.58 37.41 -42.56
N PRO A 112 5.17 36.24 -43.05
CA PRO A 112 4.49 36.15 -44.35
C PRO A 112 3.15 36.88 -44.33
N HIS A 113 2.81 37.48 -45.47
CA HIS A 113 1.49 38.06 -45.73
C HIS A 113 0.64 37.02 -46.47
N VAL A 114 -0.49 36.63 -45.89
CA VAL A 114 -1.35 35.52 -46.34
C VAL A 114 -2.74 36.02 -46.69
N ALA A 115 -3.44 35.31 -47.58
CA ALA A 115 -4.77 35.66 -48.07
C ALA A 115 -5.58 34.36 -48.29
N SER A 116 -6.90 34.41 -48.12
CA SER A 116 -7.78 33.24 -48.31
C SER A 116 -8.51 33.27 -49.67
N ASP A 117 -9.10 32.15 -50.08
CA ASP A 117 -9.87 31.99 -51.32
C ASP A 117 -11.34 32.40 -51.10
N PRO A 118 -11.82 33.52 -51.67
CA PRO A 118 -13.19 34.01 -51.46
C PRO A 118 -14.33 33.09 -51.88
N LEU A 119 -14.02 31.98 -52.53
CA LEU A 119 -14.98 30.99 -53.00
C LEU A 119 -15.08 29.78 -52.08
N ARG A 120 -14.31 29.74 -50.99
CA ARG A 120 -14.16 28.58 -50.11
C ARG A 120 -14.05 29.02 -48.66
N ALA A 121 -15.08 28.72 -47.87
CA ALA A 121 -15.12 28.98 -46.43
C ALA A 121 -14.02 28.28 -45.58
N ASP A 122 -13.22 27.43 -46.22
CA ASP A 122 -12.10 26.66 -45.68
C ASP A 122 -11.15 26.42 -46.85
N SER A 123 -10.19 27.33 -46.97
CA SER A 123 -9.33 27.52 -48.13
C SER A 123 -8.39 26.33 -48.35
N ASP A 124 -7.79 25.77 -47.30
CA ASP A 124 -6.89 24.61 -47.38
C ASP A 124 -7.56 23.26 -47.06
N GLY A 125 -8.75 23.27 -46.47
CA GLY A 125 -9.54 22.09 -46.17
C GLY A 125 -9.11 21.32 -44.93
N ASP A 126 -8.38 21.90 -44.00
CA ASP A 126 -7.96 21.25 -42.75
C ASP A 126 -9.10 21.17 -41.70
N GLY A 127 -10.15 21.98 -41.91
CA GLY A 127 -11.34 22.08 -41.08
C GLY A 127 -11.31 23.18 -40.01
N LEU A 128 -10.33 24.07 -40.02
CA LEU A 128 -10.43 25.45 -39.54
C LEU A 128 -10.89 26.32 -40.71
N GLY A 129 -12.01 27.03 -40.57
CA GLY A 129 -12.44 27.95 -41.63
C GLY A 129 -11.62 29.25 -41.62
N ASP A 130 -11.58 29.95 -42.76
CA ASP A 130 -10.74 31.14 -42.99
C ASP A 130 -10.96 32.23 -41.93
N LYS A 131 -12.21 32.41 -41.50
CA LYS A 131 -12.55 33.29 -40.36
C LYS A 131 -11.86 32.91 -39.05
N GLN A 132 -11.79 31.62 -38.75
CA GLN A 132 -11.17 31.09 -37.52
C GLN A 132 -9.65 31.25 -37.60
N GLU A 133 -9.06 30.93 -38.75
CA GLU A 133 -7.64 31.10 -39.01
C GLU A 133 -7.20 32.55 -38.91
N ARG A 134 -8.00 33.48 -39.45
CA ARG A 134 -7.77 34.92 -39.28
C ARG A 134 -7.80 35.37 -37.83
N ALA A 135 -8.56 34.70 -36.97
CA ALA A 135 -8.61 34.99 -35.54
C ALA A 135 -7.43 34.37 -34.77
N LEU A 136 -6.90 33.23 -35.25
CA LEU A 136 -5.76 32.52 -34.71
C LEU A 136 -4.41 33.01 -35.27
N PHE A 137 -4.45 33.83 -36.34
CA PHE A 137 -3.31 34.29 -37.11
C PHE A 137 -2.52 33.14 -37.77
N THR A 138 -3.21 32.14 -38.31
CA THR A 138 -2.65 31.04 -39.12
C THR A 138 -2.75 31.33 -40.63
N ASP A 139 -2.10 30.55 -41.49
CA ASP A 139 -2.09 30.71 -42.96
C ASP A 139 -3.22 29.89 -43.61
N PRO A 140 -4.28 30.53 -44.14
CA PRO A 140 -5.47 29.85 -44.67
C PRO A 140 -5.24 29.05 -45.94
N GLN A 141 -4.04 29.09 -46.52
CA GLN A 141 -3.67 28.28 -47.67
C GLN A 141 -2.86 27.04 -47.28
N ARG A 142 -2.63 26.82 -45.98
CA ARG A 142 -1.69 25.83 -45.47
C ARG A 142 -2.18 25.20 -44.18
N ALA A 143 -2.57 23.93 -44.28
CA ALA A 143 -3.05 23.11 -43.16
C ALA A 143 -2.03 22.92 -41.99
N ASP A 144 -0.79 23.35 -42.18
CA ASP A 144 0.31 23.37 -41.22
C ASP A 144 1.11 24.64 -41.53
N THR A 145 0.81 25.68 -40.77
CA THR A 145 1.26 27.06 -40.98
C THR A 145 2.77 27.19 -40.77
N ASP A 146 3.28 26.61 -39.69
CA ASP A 146 4.69 26.74 -39.30
C ASP A 146 5.59 25.60 -39.81
N SER A 147 5.00 24.58 -40.45
CA SER A 147 5.67 23.45 -41.12
C SER A 147 6.46 22.56 -40.18
N ASP A 148 5.95 22.34 -38.98
CA ASP A 148 6.58 21.53 -37.95
C ASP A 148 6.12 20.05 -38.00
N GLY A 149 5.06 19.77 -38.75
CA GLY A 149 4.47 18.44 -38.94
C GLY A 149 3.20 18.17 -38.13
N LEU A 150 2.71 19.14 -37.36
CA LEU A 150 1.40 19.15 -36.69
C LEU A 150 0.49 20.15 -37.42
N GLY A 151 -0.76 19.76 -37.71
CA GLY A 151 -1.67 20.65 -38.43
C GLY A 151 -2.36 21.64 -37.51
N ASP A 152 -2.61 22.87 -37.99
CA ASP A 152 -3.12 23.99 -37.20
C ASP A 152 -4.37 23.62 -36.40
N ARG A 153 -5.28 22.87 -37.02
CA ARG A 153 -6.47 22.35 -36.35
C ARG A 153 -6.15 21.45 -35.17
N ASP A 154 -5.23 20.51 -35.34
CA ASP A 154 -4.87 19.53 -34.31
C ASP A 154 -4.15 20.21 -33.14
N GLU A 155 -3.32 21.20 -33.44
CA GLU A 155 -2.66 22.03 -32.45
C GLU A 155 -3.66 22.79 -31.58
N VAL A 156 -4.64 23.46 -32.19
CA VAL A 156 -5.61 24.27 -31.44
C VAL A 156 -6.63 23.41 -30.70
N MET A 157 -7.12 22.32 -31.32
CA MET A 157 -8.24 21.54 -30.79
C MET A 157 -7.82 20.37 -29.91
N THR A 158 -6.64 19.78 -30.16
CA THR A 158 -6.20 18.57 -29.46
C THR A 158 -5.01 18.86 -28.55
N TRP A 159 -3.95 19.45 -29.08
CA TRP A 159 -2.67 19.55 -28.37
C TRP A 159 -2.53 20.81 -27.52
N VAL A 160 -3.29 21.84 -27.83
CA VAL A 160 -3.18 23.18 -27.25
C VAL A 160 -1.74 23.71 -27.40
N SER A 161 -1.08 23.34 -28.49
CA SER A 161 0.19 23.92 -28.94
C SER A 161 -0.08 25.16 -29.79
N SER A 162 0.99 25.87 -30.17
CA SER A 162 0.90 27.12 -30.91
C SER A 162 1.05 26.88 -32.42
N PRO A 163 0.00 27.11 -33.24
CA PRO A 163 0.04 26.81 -34.68
C PRO A 163 0.87 27.77 -35.54
N VAL A 164 1.71 28.56 -34.90
CA VAL A 164 2.60 29.54 -35.53
C VAL A 164 3.99 29.48 -34.91
N ASP A 165 4.26 28.48 -34.07
CA ASP A 165 5.52 28.29 -33.37
C ASP A 165 5.94 26.82 -33.43
N ARG A 166 6.97 26.54 -34.24
CA ARG A 166 7.41 25.16 -34.56
C ARG A 166 7.91 24.34 -33.37
N ASP A 167 8.06 24.98 -32.22
CA ASP A 167 8.63 24.43 -30.98
C ASP A 167 7.95 25.18 -29.83
N THR A 168 6.75 24.76 -29.47
CA THR A 168 5.87 25.51 -28.55
C THR A 168 6.46 25.60 -27.15
N ASP A 169 7.17 24.58 -26.68
CA ASP A 169 7.79 24.57 -25.36
C ASP A 169 9.28 24.96 -25.36
N GLY A 170 9.88 25.12 -26.54
CA GLY A 170 11.18 25.72 -26.74
C GLY A 170 12.36 24.81 -26.39
N ASP A 171 12.14 23.50 -26.33
CA ASP A 171 13.12 22.53 -25.87
C ASP A 171 14.04 22.01 -27.00
N ALA A 172 13.63 22.16 -28.27
CA ALA A 172 14.29 21.52 -29.40
C ALA A 172 15.72 22.01 -29.66
N ARG A 173 16.12 23.16 -29.08
CA ARG A 173 17.44 23.83 -29.26
C ARG A 173 17.87 23.93 -30.73
N GLY A 174 16.91 24.12 -31.64
CA GLY A 174 17.14 24.21 -33.09
C GLY A 174 17.29 22.88 -33.81
N ASN A 175 17.00 21.75 -33.16
CA ASN A 175 16.92 20.44 -33.79
C ASN A 175 15.49 20.17 -34.25
N SER A 176 15.28 20.12 -35.56
CA SER A 176 13.96 19.87 -36.15
C SER A 176 13.37 18.48 -35.85
N ALA A 177 14.11 17.60 -35.17
CA ALA A 177 13.60 16.32 -34.71
C ALA A 177 12.70 16.43 -33.45
N LEU A 178 12.65 17.59 -32.79
CA LEU A 178 11.84 17.80 -31.57
C LEU A 178 10.93 19.02 -31.71
N PHE A 179 10.48 19.26 -32.93
CA PHE A 179 9.34 20.14 -33.17
C PHE A 179 8.03 19.41 -32.84
N ASP A 180 6.98 20.14 -32.47
CA ASP A 180 5.74 19.61 -31.88
C ASP A 180 5.17 18.43 -32.67
N GLY A 181 5.15 18.52 -34.01
CA GLY A 181 4.71 17.44 -34.89
C GLY A 181 5.51 16.14 -34.77
N GLN A 182 6.82 16.23 -34.61
CA GLN A 182 7.71 15.07 -34.47
C GLN A 182 7.68 14.50 -33.05
N GLU A 183 7.53 15.36 -32.05
CA GLU A 183 7.28 14.97 -30.67
C GLU A 183 6.02 14.12 -30.55
N VAL A 184 4.90 14.58 -31.11
CA VAL A 184 3.62 13.83 -31.09
C VAL A 184 3.71 12.53 -31.88
N SER A 185 4.23 12.57 -33.11
CA SER A 185 4.13 11.46 -34.05
C SER A 185 5.17 10.36 -33.82
N THR A 186 6.38 10.71 -33.37
CA THR A 186 7.53 9.81 -33.28
C THR A 186 7.93 9.49 -31.86
N TYR A 187 8.14 10.51 -31.03
CA TYR A 187 8.62 10.32 -29.65
C TYR A 187 7.49 10.14 -28.64
N ARG A 188 6.27 10.55 -29.02
CA ARG A 188 5.06 10.58 -28.20
C ARG A 188 5.23 11.37 -26.90
N THR A 189 6.04 12.41 -26.95
CA THR A 189 6.25 13.40 -25.88
C THR A 189 5.17 14.49 -25.96
N SER A 190 5.16 15.38 -24.98
CA SER A 190 4.17 16.46 -24.89
C SER A 190 4.68 17.71 -25.61
N PRO A 191 4.02 18.18 -26.68
CA PRO A 191 4.44 19.37 -27.47
C PRO A 191 4.26 20.72 -26.75
N THR A 192 4.03 20.70 -25.44
CA THR A 192 3.74 21.90 -24.64
C THR A 192 4.48 21.86 -23.31
N LEU A 193 5.33 20.86 -23.11
CA LEU A 193 6.05 20.61 -21.88
C LEU A 193 7.42 20.07 -22.24
N ALA A 194 8.42 20.95 -22.18
CA ALA A 194 9.81 20.60 -22.45
C ALA A 194 10.34 19.37 -21.68
N ASP A 195 9.70 19.02 -20.56
CA ASP A 195 10.03 17.85 -19.73
C ASP A 195 8.71 17.07 -19.54
N SER A 196 8.53 16.01 -20.33
CA SER A 196 7.28 15.25 -20.40
C SER A 196 7.01 14.48 -19.10
N ASP A 197 8.01 13.84 -18.51
CA ASP A 197 7.84 12.98 -17.33
C ASP A 197 8.14 13.68 -15.99
N GLY A 198 8.62 14.92 -16.02
CA GLY A 198 8.85 15.77 -14.86
C GLY A 198 10.08 15.39 -14.04
N ASP A 199 11.08 14.75 -14.63
CA ASP A 199 12.28 14.31 -13.94
C ASP A 199 13.43 15.34 -13.92
N LYS A 200 13.18 16.55 -14.46
CA LYS A 200 14.07 17.71 -14.64
C LYS A 200 14.84 17.69 -15.95
N TYR A 201 15.03 16.56 -16.60
CA TYR A 201 15.65 16.49 -17.91
C TYR A 201 14.59 16.81 -18.96
N SER A 202 14.97 17.61 -19.95
CA SER A 202 14.06 17.90 -21.05
C SER A 202 14.05 16.73 -22.03
N ASP A 203 13.00 16.62 -22.85
CA ASP A 203 12.86 15.59 -23.86
C ASP A 203 14.07 15.63 -24.83
N TYR A 204 14.54 16.83 -25.20
CA TYR A 204 15.80 17.04 -25.91
C TYR A 204 17.04 16.47 -25.20
N GLU A 205 17.18 16.69 -23.88
CA GLU A 205 18.35 16.21 -23.14
C GLU A 205 18.41 14.68 -23.10
N GLU A 206 17.26 14.01 -22.98
CA GLU A 206 17.18 12.56 -22.92
C GLU A 206 17.35 11.87 -24.27
N ILE A 207 16.67 12.40 -25.29
CA ILE A 207 16.67 11.83 -26.65
C ILE A 207 17.99 12.14 -27.37
N ILE A 208 18.44 13.41 -27.31
CA ILE A 208 19.54 13.90 -28.14
C ILE A 208 20.85 13.97 -27.37
N GLU A 209 20.91 14.71 -26.27
CA GLU A 209 22.20 14.93 -25.56
C GLU A 209 22.74 13.65 -24.91
N ARG A 210 21.84 12.82 -24.38
CA ARG A 210 22.16 11.55 -23.73
C ARG A 210 22.07 10.34 -24.65
N GLY A 211 21.89 10.58 -25.95
CA GLY A 211 21.92 9.57 -27.00
C GLY A 211 20.79 8.54 -26.91
N GLY A 212 19.61 8.92 -26.42
CA GLY A 212 18.42 8.06 -26.35
C GLY A 212 18.55 6.88 -25.40
N ARG A 213 19.49 6.95 -24.43
CA ARG A 213 19.63 5.93 -23.37
C ARG A 213 18.44 5.96 -22.40
N TYR A 214 17.84 7.12 -22.23
CA TYR A 214 16.70 7.34 -21.35
C TYR A 214 15.43 7.50 -22.19
N ASN A 215 14.31 7.08 -21.63
CA ASN A 215 13.03 7.19 -22.26
C ASN A 215 12.34 8.44 -21.69
N PRO A 216 12.01 9.46 -22.52
CA PRO A 216 11.44 10.73 -22.07
C PRO A 216 10.04 10.63 -21.45
N LEU A 217 9.46 9.43 -21.51
CA LEU A 217 8.16 9.13 -20.94
C LEU A 217 8.29 8.37 -19.61
N VAL A 218 9.50 8.15 -19.11
CA VAL A 218 9.79 7.33 -17.93
C VAL A 218 10.77 8.04 -17.00
N ALA A 219 10.21 8.65 -15.95
CA ALA A 219 10.97 9.54 -15.09
C ALA A 219 12.18 8.86 -14.45
N ASN A 220 13.36 9.41 -14.73
CA ASN A 220 14.59 9.05 -14.08
C ASN A 220 14.63 9.67 -12.69
N THR A 221 14.19 8.89 -11.71
CA THR A 221 14.14 9.30 -10.31
C THR A 221 15.14 8.50 -9.48
N PRO A 222 15.64 9.06 -8.34
CA PRO A 222 16.40 8.31 -7.37
C PRO A 222 15.70 6.99 -7.00
N ARG A 223 16.47 5.90 -6.81
CA ARG A 223 15.92 4.60 -6.39
C ARG A 223 16.71 4.04 -5.23
N LEU A 224 16.03 3.86 -4.10
CA LEU A 224 16.58 3.29 -2.88
C LEU A 224 16.06 1.88 -2.66
N GLU A 225 16.95 0.99 -2.26
CA GLU A 225 16.63 -0.33 -1.76
C GLU A 225 17.01 -0.42 -0.28
N LEU A 226 16.05 -0.77 0.59
CA LEU A 226 16.31 -1.16 1.98
C LEU A 226 16.45 -2.68 2.06
N SER A 227 17.51 -3.15 2.71
CA SER A 227 17.73 -4.58 2.98
C SER A 227 18.14 -4.81 4.43
N VAL A 228 17.68 -5.91 5.01
CA VAL A 228 18.13 -6.36 6.33
C VAL A 228 19.52 -6.98 6.17
N ALA A 229 20.50 -6.41 6.87
CA ALA A 229 21.91 -6.81 6.79
C ALA A 229 22.37 -7.66 7.99
N THR A 230 21.66 -7.60 9.12
CA THR A 230 21.88 -8.47 10.27
C THR A 230 20.57 -9.06 10.73
N ALA A 231 20.60 -10.28 11.26
CA ALA A 231 19.41 -10.87 11.83
C ALA A 231 18.86 -10.02 13.00
N PRO A 232 17.53 -9.87 13.11
CA PRO A 232 16.91 -9.18 14.24
C PRO A 232 17.22 -9.83 15.58
N VAL A 233 17.39 -8.99 16.60
CA VAL A 233 17.50 -9.40 18.00
C VAL A 233 16.36 -8.78 18.78
N ILE A 234 15.60 -9.60 19.49
CA ILE A 234 14.49 -9.18 20.34
C ILE A 234 14.88 -9.45 21.80
N ASP A 235 15.16 -8.38 22.53
CA ASP A 235 15.51 -8.39 23.95
C ASP A 235 14.26 -8.15 24.81
N LEU A 236 14.07 -8.94 25.87
CA LEU A 236 13.04 -8.70 26.90
C LEU A 236 13.67 -8.28 28.23
N ASN A 237 13.04 -7.30 28.88
CA ASN A 237 13.43 -6.83 30.21
C ASN A 237 12.48 -7.37 31.27
N ILE A 238 12.79 -8.55 31.82
CA ILE A 238 12.06 -9.16 32.94
C ILE A 238 12.81 -8.85 34.24
N THR A 239 12.10 -8.26 35.21
CA THR A 239 12.66 -7.91 36.52
C THR A 239 11.99 -8.67 37.65
N ARG A 240 12.76 -9.02 38.69
CA ARG A 240 12.23 -9.61 39.91
C ARG A 240 11.75 -8.53 40.89
N THR A 241 10.49 -8.60 41.29
CA THR A 241 9.79 -7.62 42.15
C THR A 241 10.38 -7.51 43.56
N ALA A 242 11.02 -8.58 44.07
CA ALA A 242 11.51 -8.64 45.45
C ALA A 242 12.80 -7.83 45.71
N ASP A 243 13.61 -7.57 44.68
CA ASP A 243 14.94 -6.98 44.89
C ASP A 243 15.32 -5.90 43.87
N GLN A 244 14.58 -5.69 42.77
CA GLN A 244 14.94 -4.78 41.65
C GLN A 244 16.36 -4.98 41.08
N THR A 245 17.09 -6.02 41.50
CA THR A 245 18.55 -6.12 41.31
C THR A 245 18.98 -7.11 40.24
N ARG A 246 18.04 -7.84 39.62
CA ARG A 246 18.38 -8.85 38.60
C ARG A 246 17.52 -8.73 37.35
N VAL A 247 18.10 -8.07 36.34
CA VAL A 247 17.67 -8.12 34.94
C VAL A 247 18.08 -9.49 34.42
N THR A 248 17.12 -10.41 34.28
CA THR A 248 17.38 -11.63 33.48
C THR A 248 16.88 -11.28 32.10
N GLY A 249 17.70 -10.53 31.36
CA GLY A 249 17.40 -10.19 29.98
C GLY A 249 17.49 -11.45 29.15
N THR A 250 16.35 -11.96 28.70
CA THR A 250 16.35 -13.08 27.76
C THR A 250 16.33 -12.50 26.36
N SER A 251 17.43 -12.67 25.64
CA SER A 251 17.59 -12.23 24.26
C SER A 251 17.33 -13.40 23.32
N THR A 252 16.49 -13.19 22.31
CA THR A 252 16.42 -14.10 21.16
C THR A 252 17.09 -13.41 19.97
N SER A 253 18.05 -14.09 19.35
CA SER A 253 18.65 -13.65 18.10
C SER A 253 18.15 -14.55 16.99
N LEU A 254 17.62 -13.95 15.94
CA LEU A 254 17.31 -14.69 14.72
C LEU A 254 18.60 -14.99 13.96
N THR A 255 18.52 -15.89 12.98
CA THR A 255 19.57 -16.09 11.97
C THR A 255 18.92 -15.92 10.61
N LEU A 256 19.56 -15.20 9.68
CA LEU A 256 19.02 -15.01 8.33
C LEU A 256 19.05 -16.33 7.54
N GLY A 257 18.00 -16.59 6.75
CA GLY A 257 17.92 -17.72 5.82
C GLY A 257 18.94 -17.62 4.68
N GLN A 258 19.32 -18.77 4.11
CA GLN A 258 20.37 -18.87 3.07
C GLN A 258 19.85 -18.71 1.62
N GLU A 259 18.55 -18.52 1.39
CA GLU A 259 17.99 -18.55 0.04
C GLU A 259 17.96 -17.19 -0.68
N ASP A 260 18.40 -17.19 -1.95
CA ASP A 260 18.54 -16.03 -2.84
C ASP A 260 17.21 -15.51 -3.47
N ARG A 261 16.04 -16.04 -3.08
CA ARG A 261 14.73 -15.70 -3.70
C ARG A 261 14.02 -14.50 -3.04
N ARG A 262 14.52 -13.30 -3.27
CA ARG A 262 14.08 -12.07 -2.57
C ARG A 262 12.63 -11.67 -2.89
N SER A 263 11.73 -11.48 -1.92
CA SER A 263 10.43 -10.80 -2.15
C SER A 263 10.46 -9.36 -1.62
N ALA A 264 9.73 -8.45 -2.28
CA ALA A 264 9.67 -7.05 -1.88
C ALA A 264 8.59 -6.84 -0.78
N SER A 265 8.95 -6.18 0.32
CA SER A 265 8.07 -6.03 1.50
C SER A 265 6.82 -5.19 1.20
N ASP A 266 6.94 -4.20 0.31
CA ASP A 266 5.85 -3.32 -0.11
C ASP A 266 4.82 -4.08 -0.94
N THR A 267 5.27 -4.92 -1.87
CA THR A 267 4.38 -5.74 -2.71
C THR A 267 3.65 -6.78 -1.85
N GLN A 268 4.33 -7.38 -0.86
CA GLN A 268 3.68 -8.23 0.14
C GLN A 268 2.61 -7.48 0.95
N THR A 269 2.92 -6.27 1.44
CA THR A 269 1.98 -5.46 2.24
C THR A 269 0.74 -5.05 1.43
N GLN A 270 0.92 -4.66 0.17
CA GLN A 270 -0.19 -4.24 -0.68
C GLN A 270 -1.08 -5.40 -1.12
N ARG A 271 -0.50 -6.57 -1.42
CA ARG A 271 -1.28 -7.78 -1.71
C ARG A 271 -2.20 -8.14 -0.55
N VAL A 272 -1.65 -8.08 0.67
CA VAL A 272 -2.36 -8.38 1.91
C VAL A 272 -3.48 -7.36 2.16
N THR A 273 -3.22 -6.07 1.95
CA THR A 273 -4.18 -4.99 2.20
C THR A 273 -5.29 -4.90 1.15
N ALA A 274 -5.02 -5.26 -0.10
CA ALA A 274 -6.04 -5.32 -1.12
C ALA A 274 -6.86 -6.61 -0.95
N GLU A 275 -8.19 -6.55 -1.09
CA GLU A 275 -9.13 -7.69 -1.04
C GLU A 275 -8.80 -8.85 -2.03
N VAL A 276 -7.74 -8.68 -2.80
CA VAL A 276 -7.05 -9.66 -3.63
C VAL A 276 -6.79 -10.96 -2.84
N SER A 277 -6.29 -10.92 -1.59
CA SER A 277 -6.05 -12.16 -0.83
C SER A 277 -7.30 -13.01 -0.63
N ALA A 278 -8.45 -12.40 -0.27
CA ALA A 278 -9.68 -13.16 -0.03
C ALA A 278 -10.32 -13.70 -1.33
N THR A 279 -10.21 -12.95 -2.43
CA THR A 279 -10.74 -13.38 -3.74
C THR A 279 -9.91 -14.52 -4.32
N ILE A 280 -8.59 -14.49 -4.06
CA ILE A 280 -7.66 -15.52 -4.52
C ILE A 280 -7.75 -16.77 -3.66
N GLU A 281 -7.79 -16.67 -2.32
CA GLU A 281 -7.99 -17.81 -1.40
C GLU A 281 -9.22 -18.64 -1.80
N ALA A 282 -10.37 -18.00 -2.06
CA ALA A 282 -11.58 -18.69 -2.52
C ALA A 282 -11.42 -19.35 -3.91
N SER A 283 -10.50 -18.84 -4.75
CA SER A 283 -10.21 -19.40 -6.07
C SER A 283 -9.19 -20.55 -6.03
N VAL A 284 -8.29 -20.56 -5.04
CA VAL A 284 -7.35 -21.65 -4.76
C VAL A 284 -8.13 -22.90 -4.36
N GLU A 285 -9.07 -22.78 -3.39
CA GLU A 285 -9.93 -23.88 -2.94
C GLU A 285 -10.77 -24.50 -4.06
N ALA A 286 -11.10 -23.71 -5.09
CA ALA A 286 -11.92 -24.13 -6.23
C ALA A 286 -11.09 -24.52 -7.49
N GLY A 287 -9.77 -24.41 -7.43
CA GLY A 287 -8.86 -24.52 -8.56
C GLY A 287 -8.89 -23.29 -9.47
N PHE A 288 -7.70 -22.78 -9.84
CA PHE A 288 -7.56 -21.58 -10.67
C PHE A 288 -8.21 -21.77 -12.06
N PRO A 289 -9.21 -20.96 -12.44
CA PRO A 289 -9.76 -21.02 -13.78
C PRO A 289 -8.76 -20.45 -14.79
N SER A 290 -8.64 -21.09 -15.96
CA SER A 290 -7.81 -20.58 -17.06
C SER A 290 -8.19 -19.14 -17.42
N GLY A 291 -7.23 -18.21 -17.36
CA GLY A 291 -7.47 -16.78 -17.58
C GLY A 291 -8.08 -16.06 -16.39
N ALA A 292 -7.69 -16.41 -15.16
CA ALA A 292 -8.03 -15.65 -13.96
C ALA A 292 -7.13 -14.41 -13.83
N SER A 293 -7.71 -13.25 -13.54
CA SER A 293 -7.02 -12.10 -12.97
C SER A 293 -7.92 -11.49 -11.90
N ALA A 294 -7.34 -10.95 -10.83
CA ALA A 294 -8.07 -10.21 -9.82
C ALA A 294 -7.84 -8.71 -10.01
N SER A 295 -8.89 -7.90 -9.92
CA SER A 295 -8.76 -6.44 -9.97
C SER A 295 -9.39 -5.82 -8.75
N ALA A 296 -8.64 -4.96 -8.06
CA ALA A 296 -9.11 -4.28 -6.86
C ALA A 296 -8.65 -2.82 -6.88
N SER A 297 -9.52 -1.92 -6.45
CA SER A 297 -9.13 -0.55 -6.11
C SER A 297 -8.88 -0.47 -4.60
N ALA A 298 -7.80 0.20 -4.22
CA ALA A 298 -7.44 0.41 -2.82
C ALA A 298 -7.14 1.88 -2.58
N SER A 299 -7.54 2.39 -1.41
CA SER A 299 -7.15 3.74 -0.95
C SER A 299 -5.76 3.76 -0.31
N ALA A 300 -4.90 2.78 -0.61
CA ALA A 300 -3.63 2.61 0.07
C ALA A 300 -2.70 3.80 -0.21
N THR A 301 -2.40 4.56 0.85
CA THR A 301 -1.58 5.78 0.83
C THR A 301 -0.07 5.53 0.91
N VAL A 302 0.39 4.28 0.83
CA VAL A 302 1.77 3.92 1.20
C VAL A 302 2.56 3.48 -0.02
N SER A 303 3.40 4.41 -0.51
CA SER A 303 4.63 4.22 -1.31
C SER A 303 4.82 5.16 -2.52
N ALA A 304 4.33 6.41 -2.47
CA ALA A 304 4.72 7.42 -3.47
C ALA A 304 6.19 7.91 -3.35
N GLY A 305 7.02 7.28 -2.50
CA GLY A 305 8.43 7.60 -2.31
C GLY A 305 9.36 6.93 -3.33
N TYR A 306 10.64 7.26 -3.27
CA TYR A 306 11.73 6.71 -4.09
C TYR A 306 12.32 5.39 -3.56
N GLY A 307 11.78 4.87 -2.46
CA GLY A 307 12.29 3.70 -1.77
C GLY A 307 11.41 2.48 -1.98
N TYR A 308 12.05 1.32 -2.04
CA TYR A 308 11.39 0.03 -1.94
C TYR A 308 12.23 -0.90 -1.07
N GLU A 309 11.59 -1.91 -0.50
CA GLU A 309 12.16 -2.69 0.58
C GLU A 309 12.17 -4.18 0.27
N LYS A 310 13.21 -4.87 0.72
CA LYS A 310 13.31 -6.32 0.63
C LYS A 310 13.06 -6.93 2.00
N THR A 311 12.16 -7.91 2.03
CA THR A 311 11.92 -8.73 3.21
C THR A 311 13.11 -9.65 3.44
N ALA A 312 13.41 -9.93 4.71
CA ALA A 312 14.36 -10.98 5.07
C ALA A 312 13.62 -12.20 5.60
N THR A 313 14.16 -13.37 5.29
CA THR A 313 13.71 -14.65 5.84
C THR A 313 14.68 -15.09 6.93
N TYR A 314 14.16 -15.88 7.87
CA TYR A 314 14.92 -16.33 9.03
C TYR A 314 15.02 -17.85 9.00
N SER A 315 16.11 -18.42 9.50
CA SER A 315 16.25 -19.87 9.63
C SER A 315 15.26 -20.41 10.65
N GLU A 316 14.65 -21.55 10.33
CA GLU A 316 13.71 -22.29 11.18
C GLU A 316 14.21 -22.55 12.60
N GLU A 317 15.45 -23.02 12.73
CA GLU A 317 16.07 -23.27 14.03
C GLU A 317 16.03 -22.03 14.94
N SER A 318 16.22 -20.85 14.36
CA SER A 318 16.21 -19.59 15.11
C SER A 318 14.80 -19.10 15.42
N VAL A 319 13.82 -19.38 14.55
CA VAL A 319 12.40 -19.08 14.82
C VAL A 319 11.88 -19.96 15.95
N ARG A 320 12.10 -21.28 15.89
CA ARG A 320 11.72 -22.24 16.93
C ARG A 320 12.36 -21.89 18.27
N SER A 321 13.66 -21.61 18.27
CA SER A 321 14.38 -21.16 19.47
C SER A 321 13.80 -19.86 20.06
N SER A 322 13.39 -18.92 19.21
CA SER A 322 12.71 -17.69 19.64
C SER A 322 11.36 -17.98 20.28
N GLN A 323 10.54 -18.85 19.68
CA GLN A 323 9.22 -19.24 20.17
C GLN A 323 9.29 -19.96 21.52
N THR A 324 10.10 -21.01 21.63
CA THR A 324 10.33 -21.71 22.90
C THR A 324 10.82 -20.75 24.00
N THR A 325 11.68 -19.80 23.62
CA THR A 325 12.17 -18.79 24.55
C THR A 325 11.07 -17.80 24.97
N ALA A 326 10.20 -17.39 24.04
CA ALA A 326 9.05 -16.53 24.32
C ALA A 326 8.13 -17.17 25.37
N GLU A 327 7.84 -18.46 25.24
CA GLU A 327 6.99 -19.19 26.20
C GLU A 327 7.60 -19.30 27.58
N LYS A 328 8.90 -19.61 27.64
CA LYS A 328 9.64 -19.60 28.91
C LYS A 328 9.61 -18.21 29.57
N ASN A 329 9.71 -17.15 28.77
CA ASN A 329 9.67 -15.77 29.23
C ASN A 329 8.27 -15.37 29.69
N GLU A 330 7.22 -15.81 29.00
CA GLU A 330 5.83 -15.61 29.37
C GLU A 330 5.54 -16.27 30.73
N SER A 331 5.89 -17.54 30.89
CA SER A 331 5.78 -18.27 32.16
C SER A 331 6.55 -17.57 33.29
N LEU A 332 7.79 -17.14 33.02
CA LEU A 332 8.59 -16.42 34.00
C LEU A 332 7.99 -15.06 34.38
N SER A 333 7.56 -14.27 33.39
CA SER A 333 7.01 -12.92 33.59
C SER A 333 5.70 -12.93 34.37
N THR A 334 4.99 -14.05 34.31
CA THR A 334 3.73 -14.25 34.98
C THR A 334 3.90 -14.98 36.33
N SER A 335 5.09 -15.42 36.70
CA SER A 335 5.34 -16.00 38.03
C SER A 335 5.31 -14.96 39.16
N ASP A 336 4.96 -15.40 40.37
CA ASP A 336 4.87 -14.50 41.53
C ASP A 336 6.24 -13.87 41.84
N GLY A 337 6.29 -12.53 41.84
CA GLY A 337 7.51 -11.77 42.09
C GLY A 337 8.35 -11.47 40.85
N TYR A 338 7.79 -11.55 39.64
CA TYR A 338 8.40 -11.05 38.41
C TYR A 338 7.46 -10.07 37.69
N SER A 339 8.04 -9.12 36.94
CA SER A 339 7.31 -8.20 36.08
C SER A 339 8.06 -7.97 34.76
N LEU A 340 7.30 -7.90 33.68
CA LEU A 340 7.80 -7.57 32.35
C LEU A 340 7.76 -6.05 32.14
N ASN A 341 8.93 -5.43 32.02
CA ASN A 341 9.07 -3.97 32.08
C ASN A 341 9.38 -3.32 30.71
N GLY A 342 9.47 -4.11 29.64
CA GLY A 342 9.73 -3.62 28.29
C GLY A 342 10.55 -4.61 27.45
N GLY A 343 10.84 -4.23 26.22
CA GLY A 343 11.76 -4.95 25.35
C GLY A 343 12.45 -4.01 24.37
N ASN A 344 13.36 -4.55 23.57
CA ASN A 344 14.06 -3.80 22.53
C ASN A 344 14.30 -4.67 21.30
N LEU A 345 13.99 -4.13 20.13
CA LEU A 345 14.27 -4.74 18.83
C LEU A 345 15.49 -4.07 18.20
N LYS A 346 16.52 -4.85 17.86
CA LYS A 346 17.73 -4.37 17.17
C LYS A 346 17.89 -5.05 15.83
N VAL A 347 18.13 -4.28 14.78
CA VAL A 347 18.31 -4.78 13.42
C VAL A 347 19.34 -3.92 12.69
N GLY A 348 20.26 -4.54 11.97
CA GLY A 348 21.18 -3.87 11.07
C GLY A 348 20.61 -3.83 9.66
N PHE A 349 20.61 -2.66 9.03
CA PHE A 349 20.12 -2.45 7.67
C PHE A 349 21.24 -2.05 6.73
N ARG A 350 21.03 -2.27 5.44
CA ARG A 350 21.83 -1.67 4.37
C ARG A 350 20.92 -0.99 3.37
N VAL A 351 21.29 0.22 2.99
CA VAL A 351 20.60 1.00 1.96
C VAL A 351 21.47 1.03 0.70
N ARG A 352 20.87 0.73 -0.45
CA ARG A 352 21.54 0.72 -1.75
C ARG A 352 20.86 1.67 -2.72
N ASN A 353 21.64 2.34 -3.56
CA ASN A 353 21.14 3.04 -4.73
C ASN A 353 21.07 2.05 -5.91
N THR A 354 19.86 1.75 -6.37
CA THR A 354 19.62 0.85 -7.51
C THR A 354 19.30 1.61 -8.79
N GLY A 355 19.26 2.95 -8.74
CA GLY A 355 19.04 3.81 -9.89
C GLY A 355 20.35 4.34 -10.50
N ASP A 356 20.21 5.21 -11.49
CA ASP A 356 21.33 5.84 -12.20
C ASP A 356 21.73 7.19 -11.57
N ILE A 357 20.84 7.80 -10.77
CA ILE A 357 21.04 9.12 -10.17
C ILE A 357 21.78 8.99 -8.85
N SER A 358 22.88 9.75 -8.71
CA SER A 358 23.61 9.86 -7.44
C SER A 358 22.91 10.84 -6.50
N PHE A 359 22.85 10.51 -5.21
CA PHE A 359 22.25 11.38 -4.20
C PHE A 359 22.87 11.14 -2.82
N ALA A 360 22.79 12.14 -1.93
CA ALA A 360 23.14 12.01 -0.53
C ALA A 360 21.90 11.71 0.32
N LEU A 361 21.97 10.64 1.13
CA LEU A 361 20.89 10.21 2.02
C LEU A 361 20.99 10.91 3.39
N LYS A 362 19.90 11.51 3.88
CA LYS A 362 19.80 12.13 5.21
C LYS A 362 18.48 11.82 5.91
N ASP A 363 18.44 12.01 7.23
CA ASP A 363 17.24 11.91 8.08
C ASP A 363 16.48 10.58 7.90
N LEU A 364 17.23 9.48 7.77
CA LEU A 364 16.67 8.15 7.52
C LEU A 364 15.95 7.65 8.78
N GLN A 365 14.68 7.33 8.63
CA GLN A 365 13.87 6.63 9.61
C GLN A 365 13.28 5.37 8.99
N ILE A 366 13.24 4.29 9.76
CA ILE A 366 12.72 2.98 9.34
C ILE A 366 11.58 2.62 10.28
N THR A 367 10.46 2.13 9.76
CA THR A 367 9.35 1.61 10.58
C THR A 367 9.37 0.10 10.54
N ALA A 368 9.29 -0.52 11.73
CA ALA A 368 9.00 -1.94 11.85
C ALA A 368 7.49 -2.14 11.76
N LEU A 369 7.07 -3.08 10.93
CA LEU A 369 5.68 -3.51 10.76
C LEU A 369 5.55 -4.95 11.26
N ARG A 370 4.34 -5.31 11.67
CA ARG A 370 3.96 -6.70 11.93
C ARG A 370 2.59 -6.99 11.36
N ARG A 371 2.31 -8.25 11.08
CA ARG A 371 0.95 -8.71 10.75
C ARG A 371 0.03 -8.51 11.98
N ASP A 372 -1.18 -8.02 11.77
CA ASP A 372 -2.14 -7.83 12.87
C ASP A 372 -2.58 -9.20 13.42
N PRO A 373 -2.42 -9.46 14.73
CA PRO A 373 -2.86 -10.72 15.33
C PRO A 373 -4.37 -10.99 15.18
N SER A 374 -5.19 -9.94 15.09
CA SER A 374 -6.65 -10.04 14.99
C SER A 374 -7.14 -10.15 13.54
N ASP A 375 -6.39 -9.56 12.62
CA ASP A 375 -6.67 -9.57 11.19
C ASP A 375 -5.38 -9.81 10.40
N ARG A 376 -5.07 -11.08 10.17
CA ARG A 376 -3.85 -11.47 9.45
C ARG A 376 -3.80 -11.00 7.99
N LYS A 377 -4.86 -10.38 7.49
CA LYS A 377 -4.93 -9.70 6.19
C LYS A 377 -4.46 -8.24 6.25
N ARG A 378 -3.84 -7.81 7.34
CA ARG A 378 -3.35 -6.43 7.48
C ARG A 378 -2.01 -6.37 8.21
N PHE A 379 -1.15 -5.45 7.79
CA PHE A 379 0.04 -5.05 8.54
C PHE A 379 -0.23 -3.80 9.37
N VAL A 380 0.30 -3.79 10.60
CA VAL A 380 0.23 -2.67 11.54
C VAL A 380 1.63 -2.24 11.97
N PRO A 381 1.87 -0.92 12.13
CA PRO A 381 3.16 -0.44 12.59
C PRO A 381 3.41 -0.84 14.04
N VAL A 382 4.60 -1.39 14.28
CA VAL A 382 5.16 -1.66 15.61
C VAL A 382 5.74 -0.36 16.18
N GLY A 383 6.47 0.39 15.36
CA GLY A 383 7.06 1.67 15.72
C GLY A 383 8.20 2.11 14.80
N THR A 384 8.62 3.37 14.92
CA THR A 384 9.75 3.93 14.16
C THR A 384 11.06 3.65 14.87
N MET A 385 11.95 2.95 14.19
CA MET A 385 13.28 2.60 14.67
C MET A 385 14.21 3.82 14.67
N THR A 386 15.00 3.93 15.73
CA THR A 386 16.08 4.91 15.82
C THR A 386 17.28 4.37 15.04
N VAL A 387 17.66 5.06 13.97
CA VAL A 387 18.87 4.78 13.20
C VAL A 387 19.96 5.77 13.64
N PRO A 388 21.11 5.33 14.18
CA PRO A 388 22.23 6.20 14.50
C PRO A 388 22.68 6.94 13.26
N SER A 389 23.12 8.19 13.42
CA SER A 389 23.59 9.08 12.35
C SER A 389 24.80 8.57 11.55
N ALA A 390 25.31 7.37 11.83
CA ALA A 390 26.39 6.71 11.11
C ALA A 390 25.90 6.26 9.72
N GLY A 391 25.86 7.19 8.77
CA GLY A 391 25.37 6.99 7.40
C GLY A 391 24.71 8.24 6.80
N GLU A 392 24.33 9.21 7.65
CA GLU A 392 23.73 10.47 7.22
C GLU A 392 24.75 11.34 6.47
N GLY A 393 24.40 11.74 5.25
CA GLY A 393 25.27 12.47 4.33
C GLY A 393 26.14 11.59 3.43
N THR A 394 25.94 10.27 3.43
CA THR A 394 26.62 9.38 2.46
C THR A 394 26.06 9.63 1.07
N THR A 395 26.91 10.05 0.14
CA THR A 395 26.57 10.09 -1.28
C THR A 395 26.62 8.67 -1.84
N LEU A 396 25.47 8.18 -2.29
CA LEU A 396 25.33 6.90 -2.96
C LEU A 396 25.32 7.14 -4.47
N SER A 397 26.41 6.79 -5.15
CA SER A 397 26.43 6.69 -6.61
C SER A 397 25.59 5.52 -7.10
N SER A 398 25.31 5.43 -8.39
CA SER A 398 24.64 4.27 -8.99
C SER A 398 25.32 2.96 -8.55
N GLY A 399 24.53 2.03 -8.01
CA GLY A 399 25.00 0.76 -7.46
C GLY A 399 25.71 0.84 -6.09
N GLY A 400 25.91 2.03 -5.54
CA GLY A 400 26.55 2.26 -4.24
C GLY A 400 25.66 1.83 -3.06
N GLU A 401 26.28 1.40 -1.97
CA GLU A 401 25.59 0.92 -0.77
C GLU A 401 26.17 1.58 0.50
N THR A 402 25.35 1.73 1.53
CA THR A 402 25.82 2.15 2.86
C THR A 402 26.60 1.04 3.56
N GLY A 403 27.32 1.38 4.62
CA GLY A 403 27.67 0.40 5.66
C GLY A 403 26.42 -0.15 6.37
N ILE A 404 26.61 -1.05 7.34
CA ILE A 404 25.50 -1.57 8.15
C ILE A 404 25.03 -0.47 9.11
N LEU A 405 23.78 -0.05 8.96
CA LEU A 405 23.09 0.93 9.79
C LEU A 405 22.39 0.20 10.94
N SER A 406 22.90 0.34 12.16
CA SER A 406 22.38 -0.42 13.32
C SER A 406 21.17 0.29 13.94
N ALA A 407 19.94 -0.12 13.64
CA ALA A 407 18.74 0.50 14.17
C ALA A 407 18.21 -0.21 15.43
N SER A 408 17.56 0.54 16.32
CA SER A 408 16.91 0.00 17.52
C SER A 408 15.53 0.61 17.76
N LEU A 409 14.61 -0.18 18.32
CA LEU A 409 13.27 0.24 18.72
C LEU A 409 12.96 -0.27 20.12
N ASP A 410 12.62 0.63 21.03
CA ASP A 410 12.12 0.25 22.35
C ASP A 410 10.65 -0.16 22.24
N LEU A 411 10.30 -1.28 22.87
CA LEU A 411 9.01 -1.92 22.75
C LEU A 411 8.34 -2.05 24.13
N PRO A 412 7.00 -1.90 24.20
CA PRO A 412 6.22 -2.46 25.29
C PRO A 412 6.54 -3.95 25.47
N GLY A 413 6.59 -4.42 26.71
CA GLY A 413 7.07 -5.77 27.00
C GLY A 413 6.16 -6.85 26.42
N ASP A 414 4.84 -6.65 26.47
CA ASP A 414 3.84 -7.50 25.85
C ASP A 414 4.01 -7.59 24.32
N LEU A 415 4.28 -6.46 23.67
CA LEU A 415 4.55 -6.43 22.23
C LEU A 415 5.86 -7.14 21.87
N ALA A 416 6.92 -6.92 22.65
CA ALA A 416 8.19 -7.63 22.45
C ALA A 416 8.02 -9.15 22.63
N LEU A 417 7.23 -9.58 23.61
CA LEU A 417 6.92 -10.99 23.84
C LEU A 417 6.13 -11.58 22.66
N GLN A 418 5.14 -10.86 22.13
CA GLN A 418 4.41 -11.26 20.92
C GLN A 418 5.31 -11.36 19.69
N LEU A 419 6.29 -10.47 19.55
CA LEU A 419 7.26 -10.54 18.44
C LEU A 419 8.23 -11.71 18.59
N GLN A 420 8.60 -12.11 19.82
CA GLN A 420 9.38 -13.34 20.03
C GLN A 420 8.59 -14.60 19.66
N HIS A 421 7.27 -14.59 19.89
CA HIS A 421 6.34 -15.68 19.52
C HIS A 421 6.15 -15.81 18.01
N ASN A 422 6.22 -14.72 17.25
CA ASN A 422 6.12 -14.78 15.79
C ASN A 422 7.08 -13.77 15.14
N PRO A 423 8.37 -14.12 15.06
CA PRO A 423 9.38 -13.23 14.47
C PRO A 423 9.31 -13.17 12.95
N ARG A 424 8.67 -14.14 12.27
CA ARG A 424 8.58 -14.22 10.80
C ARG A 424 7.75 -13.09 10.19
N ASP A 425 6.79 -12.55 10.94
CA ASP A 425 5.91 -11.46 10.49
C ASP A 425 6.52 -10.06 10.61
N LEU A 426 7.80 -9.93 10.99
CA LEU A 426 8.50 -8.65 11.05
C LEU A 426 8.93 -8.17 9.67
N LEU A 427 8.30 -7.10 9.21
CA LEU A 427 8.67 -6.37 8.00
C LEU A 427 9.26 -5.01 8.36
N PHE A 428 10.09 -4.48 7.46
CA PHE A 428 10.72 -3.17 7.63
C PHE A 428 10.49 -2.34 6.38
N GLN A 429 10.11 -1.07 6.60
CA GLN A 429 9.88 -0.11 5.52
C GLN A 429 10.52 1.24 5.82
N PHE A 430 10.79 2.04 4.79
CA PHE A 430 11.15 3.44 4.97
C PHE A 430 10.00 4.20 5.64
N SER A 431 10.33 5.04 6.62
CA SER A 431 9.36 5.96 7.26
C SER A 431 9.50 7.36 6.67
N THR A 432 10.69 7.94 6.82
CA THR A 432 11.07 9.23 6.25
C THR A 432 12.53 9.18 5.84
N TYR A 433 12.88 9.97 4.83
CA TYR A 433 14.27 10.22 4.43
C TYR A 433 14.30 11.46 3.55
N ASN A 434 15.47 12.08 3.44
CA ASN A 434 15.76 13.14 2.51
C ASN A 434 16.82 12.69 1.53
N LEU A 435 16.59 12.92 0.24
CA LEU A 435 17.59 12.73 -0.80
C LEU A 435 18.02 14.09 -1.31
N LEU A 436 19.32 14.33 -1.29
CA LEU A 436 19.91 15.58 -1.73
C LEU A 436 20.76 15.36 -2.97
N ASP A 437 20.66 16.24 -3.96
CA ASP A 437 21.56 16.26 -5.10
C ASP A 437 22.95 16.82 -4.73
N ASP A 438 23.86 16.86 -5.70
CA ASP A 438 25.23 17.40 -5.52
C ASP A 438 25.25 18.88 -5.10
N ALA A 439 24.18 19.62 -5.37
CA ALA A 439 24.01 21.02 -4.96
C ALA A 439 23.30 21.16 -3.59
N GLY A 440 22.97 20.05 -2.93
CA GLY A 440 22.27 20.02 -1.65
C GLY A 440 20.76 20.29 -1.75
N ARG A 441 20.17 20.24 -2.95
CA ARG A 441 18.73 20.43 -3.17
C ARG A 441 17.98 19.12 -2.90
N ASN A 442 16.83 19.22 -2.26
CA ASN A 442 16.01 18.06 -1.94
C ASN A 442 15.24 17.56 -3.17
N PHE A 443 15.37 16.27 -3.48
CA PHE A 443 14.59 15.60 -4.52
C PHE A 443 13.08 15.55 -4.21
N GLU A 444 12.65 15.86 -2.98
CA GLU A 444 11.22 15.97 -2.65
C GLU A 444 10.50 17.04 -3.49
N PHE A 445 11.18 18.12 -3.90
CA PHE A 445 10.58 19.09 -4.83
C PHE A 445 10.43 18.52 -6.24
N LEU A 446 11.39 17.69 -6.68
CA LEU A 446 11.30 17.03 -7.96
C LEU A 446 10.14 16.04 -7.96
N LYS A 447 9.96 15.30 -6.86
CA LYS A 447 8.86 14.36 -6.66
C LYS A 447 7.50 14.99 -6.87
N GLU A 448 7.25 16.20 -6.38
CA GLU A 448 5.96 16.88 -6.61
C GLU A 448 5.70 17.13 -8.10
N VAL A 449 6.72 17.59 -8.82
CA VAL A 449 6.64 17.85 -10.27
C VAL A 449 6.47 16.55 -11.04
N THR A 450 7.27 15.53 -10.76
CA THR A 450 7.18 14.21 -11.38
C THR A 450 5.80 13.58 -11.12
N ASN A 451 5.29 13.63 -9.89
CA ASN A 451 3.99 13.07 -9.53
C ASN A 451 2.83 13.78 -10.23
N ALA A 452 2.94 15.09 -10.45
CA ALA A 452 1.94 15.86 -11.18
C ALA A 452 1.88 15.52 -12.68
N LYS A 453 2.93 14.91 -13.24
CA LYS A 453 3.00 14.53 -14.66
C LYS A 453 2.90 13.02 -14.91
N THR A 454 3.16 12.20 -13.90
CA THR A 454 3.31 10.74 -14.06
C THR A 454 2.34 9.91 -13.22
N ALA A 455 2.17 8.65 -13.62
CA ALA A 455 1.62 7.59 -12.81
C ALA A 455 2.72 6.60 -12.41
N LEU A 456 2.63 6.02 -11.20
CA LEU A 456 3.53 4.96 -10.75
C LEU A 456 3.00 3.60 -11.22
N VAL A 457 3.80 2.87 -11.99
CA VAL A 457 3.53 1.48 -12.37
C VAL A 457 4.55 0.57 -11.70
N VAL A 458 4.05 -0.37 -10.91
CA VAL A 458 4.83 -1.39 -10.22
C VAL A 458 4.46 -2.75 -10.80
N ILE A 459 5.45 -3.50 -11.26
CA ILE A 459 5.28 -4.85 -11.80
C ILE A 459 6.10 -5.81 -10.95
N ASP A 460 5.41 -6.65 -10.19
CA ASP A 460 5.99 -7.75 -9.43
C ASP A 460 5.77 -9.05 -10.22
N TYR A 461 6.85 -9.64 -10.73
CA TYR A 461 6.77 -10.87 -11.52
C TYR A 461 6.59 -12.13 -10.65
N GLY A 462 6.54 -12.00 -9.32
CA GLY A 462 6.39 -13.10 -8.37
C GLY A 462 7.66 -13.94 -8.20
N ASN A 463 8.74 -13.63 -8.90
CA ASN A 463 10.05 -14.28 -8.82
C ASN A 463 11.08 -13.47 -8.01
N GLY A 464 10.63 -12.34 -7.43
CA GLY A 464 11.47 -11.41 -6.68
C GLY A 464 12.04 -10.23 -7.47
N ASP A 465 11.91 -10.25 -8.79
CA ASP A 465 12.17 -9.09 -9.64
C ASP A 465 10.93 -8.19 -9.64
N VAL A 466 11.13 -6.95 -9.19
CA VAL A 466 10.07 -5.93 -9.17
C VAL A 466 10.54 -4.70 -9.94
N VAL A 467 9.78 -4.35 -10.98
CA VAL A 467 10.02 -3.17 -11.81
C VAL A 467 9.13 -2.04 -11.31
N ARG A 468 9.72 -0.87 -11.06
CA ARG A 468 9.00 0.36 -10.68
C ARG A 468 9.36 1.46 -11.66
N GLN A 469 8.34 2.01 -12.32
CA GLN A 469 8.51 3.05 -13.32
C GLN A 469 7.44 4.12 -13.14
N ARG A 470 7.87 5.38 -13.19
CA ARG A 470 6.95 6.52 -13.24
C ARG A 470 6.79 6.90 -14.69
N VAL A 471 5.56 6.83 -15.19
CA VAL A 471 5.26 6.94 -16.62
C VAL A 471 4.47 8.22 -16.88
N ALA A 472 4.87 9.02 -17.87
CA ALA A 472 4.20 10.24 -18.27
C ALA A 472 2.72 10.00 -18.62
N THR A 473 1.84 10.88 -18.12
CA THR A 473 0.37 10.78 -18.30
C THR A 473 -0.23 11.96 -19.07
N ASN A 474 0.58 12.96 -19.36
CA ASN A 474 0.28 14.21 -20.06
C ASN A 474 0.45 14.14 -21.58
N VAL A 475 0.76 12.96 -22.12
CA VAL A 475 1.12 12.73 -23.53
C VAL A 475 -0.06 12.33 -24.42
N GLN A 476 -1.26 12.21 -23.84
CA GLN A 476 -2.50 11.99 -24.58
C GLN A 476 -3.52 13.05 -24.21
N ARG A 477 -4.17 13.60 -25.24
CA ARG A 477 -5.21 14.62 -25.09
C ARG A 477 -6.48 14.25 -25.85
N ARG A 478 -7.60 14.79 -25.37
CA ARG A 478 -8.89 14.78 -26.06
C ARG A 478 -9.56 16.11 -25.81
N ASP A 479 -10.00 16.78 -26.87
CA ASP A 479 -10.65 18.09 -26.80
C ASP A 479 -9.83 19.11 -25.98
N GLY A 480 -8.51 19.13 -26.20
CA GLY A 480 -7.55 20.00 -25.52
C GLY A 480 -7.19 19.62 -24.09
N GLN A 481 -7.82 18.60 -23.50
CA GLN A 481 -7.59 18.17 -22.12
C GLN A 481 -6.68 16.94 -22.04
N ILE A 482 -5.76 16.94 -21.08
CA ILE A 482 -4.98 15.75 -20.73
C ILE A 482 -5.93 14.68 -20.20
N VAL A 483 -5.93 13.50 -20.84
CA VAL A 483 -6.82 12.40 -20.50
C VAL A 483 -6.14 11.25 -19.74
N GLY A 484 -4.81 11.24 -19.64
CA GLY A 484 -4.07 10.10 -19.09
C GLY A 484 -3.72 9.07 -20.17
N VAL A 485 -2.99 8.03 -19.79
CA VAL A 485 -2.48 7.00 -20.70
C VAL A 485 -3.04 5.63 -20.33
N ARG A 486 -3.48 4.87 -21.32
CA ARG A 486 -4.00 3.51 -21.10
C ARG A 486 -2.89 2.52 -20.77
N LEU A 487 -3.18 1.55 -19.90
CA LEU A 487 -2.21 0.52 -19.50
C LEU A 487 -1.61 -0.23 -20.70
N GLY A 488 -2.41 -0.54 -21.71
CA GLY A 488 -1.90 -1.20 -22.92
C GLY A 488 -0.81 -0.39 -23.64
N THR A 489 -0.97 0.95 -23.70
CA THR A 489 0.05 1.86 -24.23
C THR A 489 1.25 1.92 -23.30
N VAL A 490 1.03 2.00 -21.98
CA VAL A 490 2.13 2.01 -21.01
C VAL A 490 3.01 0.78 -21.14
N LEU A 491 2.43 -0.43 -21.15
CA LEU A 491 3.21 -1.67 -21.24
C LEU A 491 3.90 -1.80 -22.60
N LYS A 492 3.15 -1.67 -23.70
CA LYS A 492 3.67 -1.96 -25.05
C LYS A 492 4.57 -0.86 -25.59
N ASP A 493 4.10 0.38 -25.52
CA ASP A 493 4.69 1.49 -26.26
C ASP A 493 5.71 2.27 -25.40
N ILE A 494 5.41 2.46 -24.12
CA ILE A 494 6.30 3.24 -23.23
C ILE A 494 7.36 2.34 -22.60
N LEU A 495 6.96 1.29 -21.90
CA LEU A 495 7.90 0.39 -21.22
C LEU A 495 8.52 -0.67 -22.15
N GLY A 496 7.98 -0.84 -23.36
CA GLY A 496 8.47 -1.83 -24.31
C GLY A 496 8.34 -3.27 -23.81
N LEU A 497 7.36 -3.55 -22.94
CA LEU A 497 7.09 -4.83 -22.33
C LEU A 497 5.99 -5.56 -23.12
N PRO A 498 6.31 -6.66 -23.82
CA PRO A 498 5.30 -7.56 -24.35
C PRO A 498 4.37 -8.05 -23.24
N TYR A 499 3.08 -8.14 -23.55
CA TYR A 499 2.08 -8.66 -22.63
C TYR A 499 0.97 -9.36 -23.41
N GLN A 500 0.21 -10.23 -22.73
CA GLN A 500 -0.92 -10.93 -23.33
C GLN A 500 -2.17 -10.75 -22.47
N THR A 501 -3.31 -10.61 -23.14
CA THR A 501 -4.63 -10.60 -22.51
C THR A 501 -5.51 -11.72 -23.06
N GLN A 502 -6.42 -12.21 -22.23
CA GLN A 502 -7.45 -13.17 -22.64
C GLN A 502 -8.83 -12.69 -22.20
N THR A 503 -9.88 -13.06 -22.93
CA THR A 503 -11.24 -12.74 -22.53
C THR A 503 -11.75 -13.83 -21.57
N ASN A 504 -12.10 -13.44 -20.34
CA ASN A 504 -12.64 -14.36 -19.36
C ASN A 504 -14.12 -14.71 -19.67
N ARG A 505 -14.73 -15.59 -18.86
CA ARG A 505 -16.14 -16.01 -19.03
C ARG A 505 -17.15 -14.87 -18.93
N ALA A 506 -16.79 -13.76 -18.29
CA ALA A 506 -17.62 -12.57 -18.16
C ALA A 506 -17.45 -11.57 -19.33
N GLY A 507 -16.61 -11.88 -20.33
CA GLY A 507 -16.35 -11.01 -21.47
C GLY A 507 -15.32 -9.91 -21.21
N VAL A 508 -14.59 -9.97 -20.08
CA VAL A 508 -13.59 -8.98 -19.68
C VAL A 508 -12.22 -9.42 -20.16
N ARG A 509 -11.45 -8.51 -20.77
CA ARG A 509 -10.04 -8.75 -21.15
C ARG A 509 -9.17 -8.65 -19.91
N VAL A 510 -8.57 -9.75 -19.52
CA VAL A 510 -7.72 -9.89 -18.34
C VAL A 510 -6.27 -10.11 -18.72
N LEU A 511 -5.34 -9.65 -17.87
CA LEU A 511 -3.91 -9.84 -18.06
C LEU A 511 -3.52 -11.29 -17.75
N THR A 512 -2.80 -11.94 -18.67
CA THR A 512 -2.36 -13.35 -18.51
C THR A 512 -0.86 -13.54 -18.60
N SER A 513 -0.12 -12.58 -19.15
CA SER A 513 1.33 -12.63 -19.24
C SER A 513 1.90 -11.22 -19.31
N VAL A 514 3.05 -11.01 -18.67
CA VAL A 514 3.91 -9.82 -18.82
C VAL A 514 5.36 -10.30 -18.98
N TYR A 515 6.12 -9.66 -19.85
CA TYR A 515 7.51 -10.01 -20.11
C TYR A 515 8.46 -9.49 -19.03
N ASP A 516 9.20 -10.39 -18.38
CA ASP A 516 10.29 -10.05 -17.45
C ASP A 516 11.61 -9.83 -18.22
N ASN A 517 12.26 -8.71 -17.90
CA ASN A 517 13.56 -8.28 -18.44
C ASN A 517 14.70 -8.44 -17.42
N GLY A 518 14.44 -9.11 -16.29
CA GLY A 518 15.37 -9.36 -15.21
C GLY A 518 16.63 -10.15 -15.62
N PRO A 519 17.67 -10.11 -14.78
CA PRO A 519 18.89 -10.87 -15.03
C PRO A 519 18.71 -12.39 -14.79
N VAL A 520 17.72 -12.79 -13.98
CA VAL A 520 17.48 -14.18 -13.59
C VAL A 520 16.47 -14.85 -14.54
N PHE A 521 15.38 -14.16 -14.87
CA PHE A 521 14.36 -14.63 -15.80
C PHE A 521 14.22 -13.64 -16.95
N LYS A 522 14.27 -14.17 -18.19
CA LYS A 522 14.03 -13.39 -19.41
C LYS A 522 12.94 -14.06 -20.20
N GLY A 523 11.83 -13.36 -20.42
CA GLY A 523 10.70 -13.93 -21.15
C GLY A 523 9.34 -13.57 -20.57
N ASP A 524 8.30 -13.96 -21.30
CA ASP A 524 6.92 -13.92 -20.84
C ASP A 524 6.76 -14.72 -19.54
N VAL A 525 6.34 -14.07 -18.46
CA VAL A 525 5.90 -14.75 -17.24
C VAL A 525 4.40 -15.03 -17.38
N ALA A 526 4.13 -16.09 -18.13
CA ALA A 526 2.78 -16.48 -18.51
C ALA A 526 2.08 -17.26 -17.39
N VAL A 527 0.78 -17.01 -17.23
CA VAL A 527 -0.12 -17.83 -16.43
C VAL A 527 -0.48 -19.09 -17.21
N ALA A 528 -0.01 -20.25 -16.75
CA ALA A 528 -0.48 -21.55 -17.23
C ALA A 528 -1.49 -22.15 -16.25
N PRO A 529 -2.53 -22.88 -16.72
CA PRO A 529 -3.48 -23.54 -15.81
C PRO A 529 -2.83 -24.54 -14.84
N SER A 530 -1.69 -25.12 -15.21
CA SER A 530 -0.90 -26.03 -14.37
C SER A 530 0.01 -25.32 -13.37
N ASP A 531 0.18 -24.02 -13.53
CA ASP A 531 1.08 -23.17 -12.75
C ASP A 531 0.32 -22.45 -11.65
N HIS A 532 -1.00 -22.66 -11.50
CA HIS A 532 -1.84 -22.12 -10.41
C HIS A 532 -1.54 -20.64 -10.09
N ALA A 533 -1.29 -19.86 -11.14
CA ALA A 533 -0.88 -18.48 -11.06
C ALA A 533 -1.97 -17.56 -11.63
N LEU A 534 -1.92 -16.30 -11.26
CA LEU A 534 -2.68 -15.23 -11.89
C LEU A 534 -1.94 -13.91 -11.83
N TRP A 535 -2.37 -12.97 -12.66
CA TRP A 535 -1.99 -11.57 -12.52
C TRP A 535 -3.06 -10.81 -11.73
N ALA A 536 -2.68 -10.24 -10.60
CA ALA A 536 -3.49 -9.31 -9.84
C ALA A 536 -3.19 -7.87 -10.29
N THR A 537 -4.23 -7.06 -10.43
CA THR A 537 -4.15 -5.64 -10.79
C THR A 537 -4.74 -4.81 -9.66
N ILE A 538 -3.89 -4.08 -8.96
CA ILE A 538 -4.27 -3.28 -7.79
C ILE A 538 -4.00 -1.82 -8.13
N GLY A 539 -5.03 -0.99 -8.03
CA GLY A 539 -4.96 0.42 -8.38
C GLY A 539 -5.27 1.33 -7.21
N SER A 540 -4.74 2.54 -7.25
CA SER A 540 -5.20 3.63 -6.40
C SER A 540 -6.69 3.91 -6.64
N ALA A 541 -7.38 4.46 -5.62
CA ALA A 541 -8.83 4.62 -5.64
C ALA A 541 -9.37 5.42 -6.84
N ASP A 542 -8.59 6.38 -7.36
CA ASP A 542 -8.89 7.19 -8.53
C ASP A 542 -8.98 6.40 -9.83
N LEU A 543 -8.34 5.22 -9.91
CA LEU A 543 -8.42 4.34 -11.08
C LEU A 543 -9.75 3.59 -11.21
N ASN A 544 -10.58 3.59 -10.15
CA ASN A 544 -11.93 2.99 -10.14
C ASN A 544 -11.95 1.55 -10.70
N LEU A 545 -10.98 0.72 -10.33
CA LEU A 545 -10.88 -0.66 -10.79
C LEU A 545 -12.04 -1.49 -10.22
N GLY A 546 -12.81 -2.12 -11.11
CA GLY A 546 -13.87 -3.07 -10.77
C GLY A 546 -13.70 -4.39 -11.52
N PRO A 547 -14.53 -5.40 -11.20
CA PRO A 547 -14.41 -6.75 -11.78
C PRO A 547 -14.72 -6.82 -13.29
N ALA A 548 -15.28 -5.75 -13.87
CA ALA A 548 -15.56 -5.62 -15.30
C ALA A 548 -14.53 -4.78 -16.08
N THR A 549 -13.48 -4.27 -15.41
CA THR A 549 -12.48 -3.40 -16.03
C THR A 549 -11.54 -4.23 -16.91
N ASN A 550 -11.49 -3.92 -18.21
CA ASN A 550 -10.52 -4.52 -19.12
C ASN A 550 -9.11 -4.02 -18.78
N ALA A 551 -8.13 -4.93 -18.71
CA ALA A 551 -6.74 -4.61 -18.39
C ALA A 551 -6.16 -3.54 -19.33
N ASP A 552 -6.38 -3.69 -20.65
CA ASP A 552 -5.89 -2.74 -21.66
C ASP A 552 -6.45 -1.32 -21.50
N ASP A 553 -7.66 -1.20 -20.95
CA ASP A 553 -8.42 0.04 -20.94
C ASP A 553 -8.26 0.83 -19.62
N ILE A 554 -7.52 0.29 -18.65
CA ILE A 554 -7.19 0.97 -17.39
C ILE A 554 -6.49 2.28 -17.74
N LEU A 555 -7.07 3.40 -17.31
CA LEU A 555 -6.62 4.74 -17.64
C LEU A 555 -5.78 5.30 -16.49
N LEU A 556 -4.48 5.43 -16.69
CA LEU A 556 -3.56 5.98 -15.71
C LEU A 556 -3.52 7.51 -15.84
N THR A 557 -3.82 8.19 -14.74
CA THR A 557 -3.80 9.66 -14.64
C THR A 557 -2.66 10.13 -13.73
N GLN A 558 -2.40 11.44 -13.69
CA GLN A 558 -1.40 12.02 -12.79
C GLN A 558 -1.56 11.51 -11.34
N ASN A 559 -0.44 11.18 -10.70
CA ASN A 559 -0.35 10.66 -9.33
C ASN A 559 -1.10 9.34 -9.06
N SER A 560 -1.68 8.70 -10.09
CA SER A 560 -2.24 7.36 -9.93
C SER A 560 -1.14 6.33 -9.70
N THR A 561 -1.48 5.24 -9.00
CA THR A 561 -0.54 4.14 -8.73
C THR A 561 -1.20 2.83 -9.13
N LEU A 562 -0.48 2.02 -9.90
CA LEU A 562 -0.93 0.73 -10.41
C LEU A 562 0.11 -0.34 -10.12
N HIS A 563 -0.33 -1.42 -9.48
CA HIS A 563 0.47 -2.60 -9.19
C HIS A 563 -0.06 -3.78 -10.01
N LEU A 564 0.82 -4.36 -10.83
CA LEU A 564 0.63 -5.62 -11.52
C LEU A 564 1.45 -6.66 -10.80
N MET A 565 0.81 -7.69 -10.26
CA MET A 565 1.47 -8.65 -9.39
C MET A 565 1.14 -10.05 -9.84
N ARG A 566 2.15 -10.85 -10.17
CA ARG A 566 1.94 -12.27 -10.36
C ARG A 566 1.87 -12.94 -9.00
N VAL A 567 0.78 -13.64 -8.76
CA VAL A 567 0.57 -14.43 -7.56
C VAL A 567 0.42 -15.88 -7.98
N ARG A 568 1.04 -16.78 -7.23
CA ARG A 568 1.05 -18.22 -7.50
C ARG A 568 0.95 -19.00 -6.20
N ASP A 569 0.21 -20.10 -6.25
CA ASP A 569 0.04 -21.10 -5.17
C ASP A 569 -0.01 -22.49 -5.84
N GLN A 570 1.15 -23.12 -5.94
CA GLN A 570 1.36 -24.23 -6.88
C GLN A 570 0.93 -25.60 -6.36
N ASP A 571 0.80 -25.78 -5.04
CA ASP A 571 0.26 -26.97 -4.39
C ASP A 571 -1.14 -26.75 -3.78
N SER A 572 -1.65 -25.52 -3.83
CA SER A 572 -3.02 -25.16 -3.43
C SER A 572 -3.29 -25.39 -1.94
N ASP A 573 -2.27 -25.20 -1.11
CA ASP A 573 -2.38 -25.24 0.36
C ASP A 573 -2.86 -23.90 0.96
N GLY A 574 -2.95 -22.86 0.14
CA GLY A 574 -3.35 -21.52 0.54
C GLY A 574 -2.20 -20.61 0.92
N LEU A 575 -0.94 -21.02 0.74
CA LEU A 575 0.28 -20.25 0.90
C LEU A 575 0.85 -19.91 -0.48
N PHE A 576 1.12 -18.63 -0.76
CA PHE A 576 1.66 -18.23 -2.07
C PHE A 576 3.17 -18.48 -2.14
N ASP A 577 3.73 -18.72 -3.34
CA ASP A 577 5.18 -18.94 -3.58
C ASP A 577 6.11 -18.02 -2.76
N ASN A 578 5.75 -16.75 -2.63
CA ASN A 578 6.55 -15.77 -1.91
C ASN A 578 6.32 -15.77 -0.38
N GLU A 579 5.17 -16.24 0.09
CA GLU A 579 4.92 -16.53 1.51
C GLU A 579 5.63 -17.82 1.87
N GLU A 580 5.56 -18.85 1.02
CA GLU A 580 6.32 -20.07 1.17
C GLU A 580 7.82 -19.78 1.28
N TYR A 581 8.35 -18.89 0.45
CA TYR A 581 9.71 -18.38 0.63
C TYR A 581 9.96 -17.74 2.01
N VAL A 582 9.03 -16.93 2.52
CA VAL A 582 9.16 -16.32 3.87
C VAL A 582 9.18 -17.38 4.97
N HIS A 583 8.46 -18.48 4.77
CA HIS A 583 8.35 -19.58 5.71
C HIS A 583 9.34 -20.73 5.46
N GLY A 584 10.10 -20.68 4.37
CA GLY A 584 11.07 -21.71 3.96
C GLY A 584 10.42 -22.99 3.43
N THR A 585 9.13 -22.96 3.10
CA THR A 585 8.35 -24.11 2.65
C THR A 585 8.44 -24.33 1.15
N SER A 586 7.91 -25.46 0.69
CA SER A 586 8.07 -25.91 -0.69
C SER A 586 6.84 -25.59 -1.54
N ASP A 587 7.04 -24.78 -2.58
CA ASP A 587 6.05 -24.38 -3.61
C ASP A 587 5.41 -25.49 -4.43
N THR A 588 5.56 -26.75 -4.04
CA THR A 588 5.04 -27.91 -4.76
C THR A 588 4.55 -29.00 -3.81
N VAL A 589 4.62 -28.78 -2.51
CA VAL A 589 4.35 -29.77 -1.48
C VAL A 589 3.53 -29.10 -0.38
N ALA A 590 2.22 -29.33 -0.41
CA ALA A 590 1.28 -28.68 0.50
C ALA A 590 1.56 -28.95 1.99
N ASP A 591 2.13 -30.11 2.33
CA ASP A 591 2.47 -30.50 3.70
C ASP A 591 3.98 -30.79 3.73
N GLY A 592 4.75 -29.76 4.07
CA GLY A 592 6.20 -29.70 3.90
C GLY A 592 6.95 -30.66 4.81
N ASP A 593 6.42 -30.93 6.00
CA ASP A 593 7.03 -31.84 6.98
C ASP A 593 6.32 -33.20 7.13
N GLY A 594 5.17 -33.37 6.49
CA GLY A 594 4.44 -34.62 6.36
C GLY A 594 3.66 -35.01 7.62
N ASP A 595 3.30 -34.04 8.46
CA ASP A 595 2.65 -34.30 9.74
C ASP A 595 1.12 -34.39 9.64
N GLY A 596 0.54 -33.96 8.51
CA GLY A 596 -0.88 -33.97 8.21
C GLY A 596 -1.60 -32.62 8.37
N LEU A 597 -0.91 -31.55 8.78
CA LEU A 597 -1.29 -30.16 8.56
C LEU A 597 -0.59 -29.66 7.29
N ASN A 598 -1.27 -28.83 6.51
CA ASN A 598 -0.60 -28.18 5.37
C ASN A 598 0.06 -26.86 5.81
N ASP A 599 1.07 -26.41 5.05
CA ASP A 599 1.90 -25.27 5.45
C ASP A 599 1.05 -24.00 5.61
N GLY A 600 0.07 -23.81 4.71
CA GLY A 600 -0.94 -22.75 4.80
C GLY A 600 -1.78 -22.78 6.09
N GLU A 601 -2.21 -23.96 6.54
CA GLU A 601 -2.95 -24.15 7.80
C GLU A 601 -2.09 -23.74 8.98
N GLU A 602 -0.84 -24.16 9.03
CA GLU A 602 0.07 -23.86 10.13
C GLU A 602 0.43 -22.38 10.20
N VAL A 603 0.66 -21.75 9.05
CA VAL A 603 1.07 -20.35 8.94
C VAL A 603 -0.10 -19.38 9.13
N LYS A 604 -1.26 -19.64 8.53
CA LYS A 604 -2.38 -18.68 8.49
C LYS A 604 -3.50 -19.03 9.46
N VAL A 605 -3.74 -20.32 9.71
CA VAL A 605 -4.87 -20.80 10.49
C VAL A 605 -4.47 -21.11 11.93
N GLY A 606 -3.61 -22.09 12.20
CA GLY A 606 -3.30 -22.51 13.57
C GLY A 606 -4.54 -22.87 14.40
N TRP A 607 -4.40 -23.02 15.71
CA TRP A 607 -5.53 -23.36 16.60
C TRP A 607 -5.43 -22.68 17.97
N ASN A 608 -6.56 -22.66 18.69
CA ASN A 608 -6.58 -22.17 20.05
C ASN A 608 -6.30 -23.32 21.01
N VAL A 609 -5.31 -23.12 21.87
CA VAL A 609 -5.04 -24.00 23.02
C VAL A 609 -5.76 -23.42 24.23
N ILE A 610 -6.52 -24.26 24.94
CA ILE A 610 -7.31 -23.86 26.11
C ILE A 610 -7.26 -24.98 27.18
N PRO A 611 -6.31 -24.94 28.13
CA PRO A 611 -6.30 -25.86 29.27
C PRO A 611 -7.57 -25.65 30.12
N LEU A 612 -8.18 -26.73 30.59
CA LEU A 612 -9.51 -26.71 31.21
C LEU A 612 -9.47 -26.65 32.75
N THR A 613 -8.30 -26.79 33.38
CA THR A 613 -8.10 -26.63 34.85
C THR A 613 -6.98 -25.65 35.21
N ASN A 614 -6.86 -25.32 36.51
CA ASN A 614 -6.17 -24.14 37.02
C ASN A 614 -4.67 -24.02 36.66
N ARG A 615 -4.38 -22.95 35.89
CA ARG A 615 -3.12 -22.19 35.77
C ARG A 615 -1.98 -22.77 34.92
N VAL A 616 -2.24 -22.92 33.62
CA VAL A 616 -1.24 -22.50 32.64
C VAL A 616 -1.46 -21.01 32.36
N LYS A 617 -0.59 -20.16 32.88
CA LYS A 617 -0.76 -18.70 32.85
C LYS A 617 -0.38 -18.17 31.46
N GLY A 618 -1.36 -17.66 30.70
CA GLY A 618 -1.17 -17.21 29.30
C GLY A 618 -2.23 -17.72 28.30
N TYR A 619 -3.15 -18.59 28.74
CA TYR A 619 -4.18 -19.21 27.89
C TYR A 619 -5.60 -18.62 28.13
N PRO A 620 -6.55 -18.69 27.17
CA PRO A 620 -6.44 -19.30 25.84
C PRO A 620 -5.52 -18.52 24.91
N ARG A 621 -4.75 -19.23 24.08
CA ARG A 621 -3.85 -18.62 23.10
C ARG A 621 -3.96 -19.33 21.76
N ARG A 622 -3.77 -18.59 20.68
CA ARG A 622 -3.69 -19.17 19.34
C ARG A 622 -2.24 -19.49 19.00
N VAL A 623 -1.97 -20.75 18.67
CA VAL A 623 -0.64 -21.27 18.32
C VAL A 623 -0.56 -21.53 16.81
N PHE A 624 0.65 -21.45 16.27
CA PHE A 624 0.96 -21.58 14.85
C PHE A 624 2.24 -22.40 14.75
N PRO A 625 2.14 -23.73 14.57
CA PRO A 625 3.30 -24.60 14.48
C PRO A 625 4.20 -24.25 13.29
N SER A 626 5.31 -24.96 13.20
CA SER A 626 6.28 -24.72 12.14
C SER A 626 6.06 -25.70 10.99
N PRO A 627 5.83 -25.22 9.76
CA PRO A 627 5.51 -26.07 8.60
C PRO A 627 6.67 -26.90 8.04
N LEU A 628 7.74 -27.02 8.83
CA LEU A 628 8.99 -27.67 8.46
C LEU A 628 9.43 -28.65 9.56
N VAL A 629 8.61 -28.82 10.59
CA VAL A 629 8.92 -29.63 11.77
C VAL A 629 7.64 -30.31 12.25
N ALA A 630 7.50 -31.57 11.84
CA ALA A 630 6.36 -32.40 12.18
C ALA A 630 6.16 -32.70 13.69
N ASP A 631 7.00 -32.19 14.58
CA ASP A 631 6.90 -32.37 16.03
C ASP A 631 7.68 -31.21 16.67
N ALA A 632 6.98 -30.09 16.85
CA ALA A 632 7.57 -28.78 17.15
C ALA A 632 8.10 -28.64 18.58
N ASP A 633 7.80 -29.55 19.50
CA ASP A 633 8.44 -29.61 20.82
C ASP A 633 9.25 -30.89 21.08
N GLY A 634 9.09 -31.92 20.25
CA GLY A 634 9.81 -33.18 20.34
C GLY A 634 9.37 -34.06 21.50
N ASP A 635 8.11 -34.01 21.92
CA ASP A 635 7.54 -34.93 22.90
C ASP A 635 7.16 -36.29 22.26
N GLY A 636 6.98 -36.34 20.93
CA GLY A 636 6.58 -37.52 20.15
C GLY A 636 5.14 -37.50 19.65
N LEU A 637 4.39 -36.43 19.93
CA LEU A 637 3.09 -36.08 19.37
C LEU A 637 3.34 -35.03 18.27
N ASN A 638 2.89 -35.28 17.05
CA ASN A 638 3.01 -34.31 15.98
C ASN A 638 1.93 -33.24 16.07
N ASP A 639 2.20 -32.10 15.46
CA ASP A 639 1.43 -30.86 15.54
C ASP A 639 -0.03 -31.08 15.08
N SER A 640 -0.27 -31.93 14.08
CA SER A 640 -1.63 -32.33 13.65
C SER A 640 -2.42 -33.09 14.73
N LYS A 641 -1.75 -33.94 15.53
CA LYS A 641 -2.39 -34.64 16.65
C LYS A 641 -2.56 -33.72 17.85
N GLU A 642 -1.63 -32.81 18.08
CA GLU A 642 -1.77 -31.80 19.11
C GLU A 642 -2.94 -30.86 18.83
N GLN A 643 -3.11 -30.43 17.59
CA GLN A 643 -4.29 -29.68 17.17
C GLN A 643 -5.58 -30.44 17.49
N ALA A 644 -5.62 -31.76 17.23
CA ALA A 644 -6.78 -32.60 17.53
C ALA A 644 -7.04 -32.76 19.03
N LEU A 645 -5.99 -32.78 19.86
CA LEU A 645 -6.09 -32.82 21.33
C LEU A 645 -6.30 -31.43 21.94
N GLY A 646 -6.09 -30.36 21.17
CA GLY A 646 -6.11 -28.98 21.62
C GLY A 646 -4.90 -28.59 22.48
N THR A 647 -3.81 -29.37 22.40
CA THR A 647 -2.55 -29.17 23.13
C THR A 647 -1.63 -28.22 22.38
N SER A 648 -0.51 -27.85 23.01
CA SER A 648 0.40 -26.80 22.56
C SER A 648 1.64 -27.38 21.87
N PRO A 649 1.91 -27.05 20.59
CA PRO A 649 3.03 -27.59 19.79
C PRO A 649 4.42 -27.12 20.20
N PHE A 650 4.51 -26.47 21.34
CA PHE A 650 5.71 -25.85 21.86
C PHE A 650 5.98 -26.27 23.30
N LEU A 651 5.05 -26.99 23.93
CA LEU A 651 5.11 -27.41 25.33
C LEU A 651 4.85 -28.90 25.42
N LYS A 652 5.91 -29.64 25.76
CA LYS A 652 5.81 -31.10 25.92
C LYS A 652 4.73 -31.54 26.89
N ASP A 653 4.37 -30.68 27.82
CA ASP A 653 3.39 -30.86 28.89
C ASP A 653 2.55 -29.58 28.90
N THR A 654 1.41 -29.63 28.21
CA THR A 654 0.57 -28.46 27.96
C THR A 654 -0.05 -27.94 29.24
N ASP A 655 -0.49 -28.82 30.15
CA ASP A 655 -1.21 -28.45 31.36
C ASP A 655 -0.32 -28.29 32.61
N GLY A 656 0.94 -28.73 32.52
CA GLY A 656 2.00 -28.48 33.48
C GLY A 656 1.98 -29.39 34.71
N ASP A 657 1.38 -30.57 34.62
CA ASP A 657 1.28 -31.52 35.73
C ASP A 657 2.47 -32.48 35.85
N GLY A 658 3.38 -32.46 34.88
CA GLY A 658 4.61 -33.24 34.82
C GLY A 658 4.55 -34.48 33.92
N LEU A 659 3.42 -34.76 33.27
CA LEU A 659 3.31 -35.77 32.22
C LEU A 659 3.33 -35.11 30.84
N PRO A 660 4.10 -35.65 29.88
CA PRO A 660 4.07 -35.11 28.53
C PRO A 660 2.77 -35.47 27.80
N ASP A 661 2.34 -34.63 26.87
CA ASP A 661 1.03 -34.71 26.20
C ASP A 661 0.84 -36.04 25.48
N ASN A 662 1.91 -36.59 24.91
CA ASN A 662 1.88 -37.90 24.27
C ASN A 662 1.65 -39.11 25.21
N ALA A 663 1.89 -38.93 26.51
CA ALA A 663 1.79 -39.95 27.54
C ALA A 663 0.67 -39.66 28.54
N ASP A 664 0.14 -38.44 28.55
CA ASP A 664 -0.99 -38.06 29.37
C ASP A 664 -2.31 -38.51 28.72
N THR A 665 -3.16 -39.13 29.54
CA THR A 665 -4.51 -39.50 29.14
C THR A 665 -5.47 -38.31 29.09
N ASP A 666 -5.15 -37.21 29.77
CA ASP A 666 -5.97 -36.00 29.82
C ASP A 666 -5.08 -34.72 29.75
N PRO A 667 -4.36 -34.48 28.63
CA PRO A 667 -3.28 -33.47 28.50
C PRO A 667 -3.74 -31.99 28.57
N LEU A 668 -5.02 -31.75 28.82
CA LEU A 668 -5.59 -30.41 29.05
C LEU A 668 -6.11 -30.23 30.48
N TYR A 669 -5.96 -31.26 31.32
CA TYR A 669 -6.51 -31.35 32.67
C TYR A 669 -5.42 -31.77 33.66
N ALA A 670 -4.70 -30.75 34.14
CA ALA A 670 -3.61 -30.91 35.07
C ALA A 670 -4.04 -31.72 36.29
N ASN A 671 -3.32 -32.81 36.55
CA ASN A 671 -3.51 -33.65 37.71
C ASN A 671 -2.74 -33.08 38.91
N VAL A 672 -3.44 -32.51 39.88
CA VAL A 672 -2.80 -31.88 41.02
C VAL A 672 -2.69 -32.89 42.16
N PRO A 673 -1.54 -33.00 42.85
CA PRO A 673 -1.45 -33.90 43.99
C PRO A 673 -2.49 -33.54 45.08
N PRO A 674 -3.16 -34.55 45.68
CA PRO A 674 -4.08 -34.31 46.79
C PRO A 674 -3.35 -33.70 47.98
N VAL A 675 -4.07 -33.11 48.93
CA VAL A 675 -3.49 -32.57 50.17
C VAL A 675 -4.12 -33.23 51.39
N VAL A 676 -3.27 -33.67 52.32
CA VAL A 676 -3.70 -34.00 53.68
C VAL A 676 -3.82 -32.70 54.49
N ASP A 677 -5.02 -32.13 54.56
CA ASP A 677 -5.25 -30.81 55.15
C ASP A 677 -5.00 -30.79 56.68
N THR A 678 -5.51 -31.81 57.38
CA THR A 678 -5.38 -31.90 58.84
C THR A 678 -5.15 -33.33 59.29
N VAL A 679 -4.32 -33.52 60.31
CA VAL A 679 -4.10 -34.82 60.98
C VAL A 679 -4.24 -34.63 62.48
N ARG A 680 -5.10 -35.40 63.13
CA ARG A 680 -5.28 -35.41 64.58
C ARG A 680 -5.25 -36.83 65.12
N VAL A 681 -4.66 -36.97 66.31
CA VAL A 681 -4.37 -38.25 66.97
C VAL A 681 -5.23 -38.32 68.24
N LEU A 682 -6.08 -39.33 68.38
CA LEU A 682 -6.88 -39.61 69.59
C LEU A 682 -6.34 -40.85 70.32
N PRO A 683 -5.50 -40.70 71.34
CA PRO A 683 -4.95 -41.84 72.05
C PRO A 683 -6.03 -42.55 72.89
N ARG A 684 -6.17 -43.87 72.71
CA ARG A 684 -6.95 -44.77 73.59
C ARG A 684 -6.13 -46.03 73.93
N TYR A 685 -5.15 -45.88 74.81
CA TYR A 685 -4.30 -46.97 75.30
C TYR A 685 -3.48 -47.63 74.19
N LEU A 686 -3.78 -48.88 73.79
CA LEU A 686 -3.17 -49.55 72.63
C LEU A 686 -3.94 -49.32 71.32
N LEU A 687 -5.20 -48.89 71.38
CA LEU A 687 -6.01 -48.53 70.22
C LEU A 687 -5.83 -47.04 69.89
N GLN A 688 -5.21 -46.75 68.75
CA GLN A 688 -4.98 -45.40 68.30
C GLN A 688 -5.97 -45.03 67.20
N GLY A 689 -6.69 -43.92 67.36
CA GLY A 689 -7.48 -43.32 66.28
C GLY A 689 -6.72 -42.18 65.63
N ILE A 690 -6.74 -42.12 64.30
CA ILE A 690 -6.35 -40.94 63.53
C ILE A 690 -7.57 -40.45 62.75
N TYR A 691 -7.81 -39.15 62.82
CA TYR A 691 -8.87 -38.47 62.10
C TYR A 691 -8.36 -37.16 61.54
N GLY A 692 -8.94 -36.73 60.43
CA GLY A 692 -8.48 -35.56 59.71
C GLY A 692 -9.30 -35.31 58.47
N THR A 693 -8.85 -34.33 57.69
CA THR A 693 -9.42 -33.96 56.40
C THR A 693 -8.37 -34.11 55.32
N ALA A 694 -8.77 -34.63 54.17
CA ALA A 694 -7.99 -34.61 52.95
C ALA A 694 -8.82 -33.97 51.85
N SER A 695 -8.18 -33.22 50.96
CA SER A 695 -8.81 -32.54 49.85
C SER A 695 -8.03 -32.75 48.57
N ASP A 696 -8.71 -32.63 47.44
CA ASP A 696 -8.07 -32.48 46.14
C ASP A 696 -8.71 -31.33 45.36
N SER A 697 -7.86 -30.55 44.70
CA SER A 697 -8.27 -29.32 44.03
C SER A 697 -8.98 -29.57 42.70
N ASP A 698 -8.65 -30.66 42.01
CA ASP A 698 -9.28 -31.16 40.78
C ASP A 698 -10.40 -32.20 41.06
N SER A 699 -10.68 -32.46 42.34
CA SER A 699 -11.75 -33.32 42.85
C SER A 699 -11.62 -34.81 42.59
N ASN A 700 -10.39 -35.32 42.49
CA ASN A 700 -10.11 -36.70 42.12
C ASN A 700 -9.57 -37.57 43.30
N LEU A 701 -9.74 -37.16 44.57
CA LEU A 701 -9.24 -37.92 45.73
C LEU A 701 -9.88 -39.32 45.81
N GLN A 702 -9.06 -40.38 45.70
CA GLN A 702 -9.52 -41.78 45.63
C GLN A 702 -9.34 -42.53 46.95
N ALA A 703 -8.31 -42.20 47.73
CA ALA A 703 -8.03 -42.87 48.99
C ALA A 703 -7.23 -42.03 49.99
N VAL A 704 -7.37 -42.38 51.27
CA VAL A 704 -6.43 -42.00 52.33
C VAL A 704 -5.85 -43.27 52.94
N GLN A 705 -4.53 -43.34 53.04
CA GLN A 705 -3.79 -44.45 53.58
C GLN A 705 -2.98 -44.02 54.82
N VAL A 706 -2.92 -44.88 55.83
CA VAL A 706 -2.19 -44.61 57.07
C VAL A 706 -1.21 -45.75 57.33
N ASP A 707 0.09 -45.45 57.28
CA ASP A 707 1.16 -46.32 57.76
C ASP A 707 1.45 -45.98 59.22
N TRP A 708 1.16 -46.93 60.11
CA TRP A 708 1.24 -46.76 61.56
C TRP A 708 2.67 -46.79 62.13
N GLY A 709 3.68 -47.11 61.30
CA GLY A 709 5.10 -47.03 61.67
C GLY A 709 5.59 -48.14 62.61
N ASP A 710 4.80 -49.20 62.81
CA ASP A 710 5.15 -50.40 63.60
C ASP A 710 5.52 -51.61 62.74
N GLY A 711 5.52 -51.45 61.41
CA GLY A 711 5.81 -52.51 60.44
C GLY A 711 4.59 -53.34 60.01
N SER A 712 3.38 -53.01 60.50
CA SER A 712 2.13 -53.56 59.99
C SER A 712 1.83 -53.08 58.56
N LEU A 713 0.91 -53.76 57.86
CA LEU A 713 0.41 -53.27 56.57
C LEU A 713 -0.38 -51.98 56.79
N PRO A 714 -0.23 -50.96 55.92
CA PRO A 714 -0.97 -49.72 56.07
C PRO A 714 -2.49 -49.92 55.94
N ASP A 715 -3.26 -49.22 56.76
CA ASP A 715 -4.71 -49.18 56.61
C ASP A 715 -5.09 -48.19 55.51
N LYS A 716 -5.99 -48.59 54.61
CA LYS A 716 -6.41 -47.76 53.49
C LYS A 716 -7.93 -47.59 53.50
N ARG A 717 -8.39 -46.34 53.45
CA ARG A 717 -9.78 -45.98 53.18
C ARG A 717 -9.89 -45.53 51.73
N THR A 718 -10.59 -46.33 50.92
CA THR A 718 -10.92 -45.99 49.52
C THR A 718 -12.33 -45.40 49.44
N PHE A 719 -12.54 -44.53 48.46
CA PHE A 719 -13.85 -43.95 48.16
C PHE A 719 -14.39 -44.54 46.85
N ASP A 720 -15.64 -45.00 46.84
CA ASP A 720 -16.28 -45.58 45.64
C ASP A 720 -16.47 -44.54 44.52
N THR A 721 -16.49 -43.26 44.88
CA THR A 721 -16.51 -42.12 43.96
C THR A 721 -15.44 -41.14 44.41
N PRO A 722 -14.64 -40.58 43.49
CA PRO A 722 -13.62 -39.59 43.85
C PRO A 722 -14.22 -38.40 44.58
N GLN A 723 -13.50 -37.86 45.56
CA GLN A 723 -13.97 -36.79 46.43
C GLN A 723 -13.19 -35.50 46.19
N ARG A 724 -13.85 -34.35 46.33
CA ARG A 724 -13.16 -33.05 46.40
C ARG A 724 -12.57 -32.79 47.77
N GLN A 725 -13.29 -33.18 48.82
CA GLN A 725 -12.83 -33.10 50.20
C GLN A 725 -13.59 -34.13 51.02
N THR A 726 -12.91 -34.76 51.97
CA THR A 726 -13.53 -35.74 52.86
C THR A 726 -12.84 -35.77 54.21
N ASP A 727 -13.63 -36.08 55.23
CA ASP A 727 -13.12 -36.52 56.52
C ASP A 727 -12.66 -37.97 56.42
N TYR A 728 -11.55 -38.31 57.06
CA TYR A 728 -11.08 -39.67 57.25
C TYR A 728 -10.96 -40.01 58.74
N SER A 729 -11.20 -41.28 59.08
CA SER A 729 -11.07 -41.81 60.44
C SER A 729 -10.65 -43.28 60.34
N LEU A 730 -9.48 -43.61 60.86
CA LEU A 730 -8.90 -44.95 60.87
C LEU A 730 -8.41 -45.27 62.28
N THR A 731 -8.44 -46.55 62.65
CA THR A 731 -8.05 -47.02 63.97
C THR A 731 -7.16 -48.24 63.87
N HIS A 732 -6.09 -48.28 64.67
CA HIS A 732 -5.14 -49.39 64.71
C HIS A 732 -4.75 -49.74 66.14
N GLU A 733 -4.49 -51.02 66.38
CA GLU A 733 -4.07 -51.53 67.69
C GLU A 733 -2.58 -51.88 67.67
N TYR A 734 -1.80 -51.17 68.49
CA TYR A 734 -0.37 -51.40 68.61
C TYR A 734 -0.07 -52.57 69.54
N ALA A 735 0.87 -53.43 69.16
CA ALA A 735 1.27 -54.59 69.97
C ALA A 735 2.03 -54.23 71.26
N ALA A 736 2.64 -53.05 71.33
CA ALA A 736 3.43 -52.61 72.47
C ALA A 736 3.37 -51.08 72.70
N PRO A 737 3.57 -50.61 73.95
CA PRO A 737 3.83 -49.20 74.22
C PRO A 737 5.13 -48.71 73.55
N GLY A 738 5.14 -47.48 73.05
CA GLY A 738 6.24 -46.92 72.29
C GLY A 738 5.88 -45.60 71.59
N THR A 739 6.87 -44.98 70.96
CA THR A 739 6.67 -43.81 70.10
C THR A 739 6.75 -44.26 68.65
N TYR A 740 5.70 -44.01 67.89
CA TYR A 740 5.60 -44.42 66.49
C TYR A 740 5.40 -43.20 65.58
N THR A 741 6.07 -43.20 64.43
CA THR A 741 5.87 -42.17 63.38
C THR A 741 4.80 -42.67 62.44
N VAL A 742 3.65 -42.02 62.45
CA VAL A 742 2.53 -42.36 61.59
C VAL A 742 2.58 -41.49 60.34
N ARG A 743 2.52 -42.11 59.17
CA ARG A 743 2.46 -41.42 57.88
C ARG A 743 1.04 -41.52 57.33
N VAL A 744 0.44 -40.37 57.06
CA VAL A 744 -0.85 -40.28 56.38
C VAL A 744 -0.60 -39.85 54.96
N GLN A 745 -1.09 -40.64 54.02
CA GLN A 745 -0.98 -40.40 52.59
C GLN A 745 -2.37 -40.18 51.99
N ALA A 746 -2.55 -39.10 51.25
CA ALA A 746 -3.71 -38.93 50.37
C ALA A 746 -3.31 -39.36 48.96
N ILE A 747 -4.20 -40.08 48.27
CA ILE A 747 -3.94 -40.69 46.96
C ILE A 747 -5.12 -40.35 46.03
N ASP A 748 -4.85 -39.81 44.86
CA ASP A 748 -5.85 -39.52 43.84
C ASP A 748 -6.19 -40.75 42.97
N VAL A 749 -7.07 -40.59 41.99
CA VAL A 749 -7.44 -41.64 41.02
C VAL A 749 -6.30 -42.01 40.07
N ARG A 750 -5.37 -41.09 39.80
CA ARG A 750 -4.27 -41.26 38.82
C ARG A 750 -2.95 -41.72 39.49
N GLY A 751 -2.94 -41.88 40.81
CA GLY A 751 -1.82 -42.36 41.61
C GLY A 751 -0.88 -41.29 42.22
N LEU A 752 -1.15 -39.98 42.10
CA LEU A 752 -0.38 -38.97 42.82
C LEU A 752 -0.65 -39.07 44.32
N VAL A 753 0.41 -38.84 45.10
CA VAL A 753 0.40 -39.00 46.55
C VAL A 753 0.97 -37.78 47.23
N SER A 754 0.28 -37.29 48.26
CA SER A 754 0.90 -36.41 49.27
C SER A 754 1.01 -37.11 50.61
N GLU A 755 2.06 -36.79 51.36
CA GLU A 755 2.34 -37.39 52.66
C GLU A 755 2.44 -36.32 53.75
N THR A 756 1.74 -36.54 54.87
CA THR A 756 1.94 -35.82 56.12
C THR A 756 2.33 -36.79 57.23
N LYS A 757 3.26 -36.38 58.09
CA LYS A 757 3.75 -37.19 59.21
C LYS A 757 3.22 -36.65 60.53
N THR A 758 2.84 -37.56 61.42
CA THR A 758 2.54 -37.24 62.81
C THR A 758 3.17 -38.28 63.73
N THR A 759 3.30 -37.97 65.02
CA THR A 759 3.89 -38.88 66.00
C THR A 759 2.82 -39.25 67.02
N THR A 760 2.69 -40.54 67.32
CA THR A 760 1.88 -41.01 68.45
C THR A 760 2.76 -41.59 69.55
N VAL A 761 2.35 -41.40 70.80
CA VAL A 761 3.04 -41.91 71.99
C VAL A 761 2.08 -42.81 72.76
N MET A 762 2.41 -44.09 72.81
CA MET A 762 1.61 -45.11 73.50
C MET A 762 2.12 -45.25 74.93
N PRO A 763 1.32 -44.88 75.95
CA PRO A 763 1.76 -44.86 77.33
C PRO A 763 1.99 -46.29 77.85
N THR A 764 3.04 -46.47 78.66
CA THR A 764 3.24 -47.70 79.42
C THR A 764 2.13 -47.85 80.47
N PRO A 765 1.61 -49.08 80.71
CA PRO A 765 0.63 -49.31 81.77
C PRO A 765 1.14 -48.74 83.10
N THR A 766 0.40 -47.81 83.69
CA THR A 766 0.68 -47.42 85.07
C THR A 766 0.26 -48.60 85.94
N PRO A 767 1.15 -49.17 86.79
CA PRO A 767 0.78 -50.28 87.63
C PRO A 767 -0.34 -49.84 88.57
N THR A 768 -1.47 -50.55 88.52
CA THR A 768 -2.59 -50.37 89.43
C THR A 768 -2.09 -50.54 90.87
N PRO A 769 -2.39 -49.63 91.81
CA PRO A 769 -2.12 -49.90 93.21
C PRO A 769 -2.93 -51.14 93.61
N GLY A 770 -2.25 -52.16 94.13
CA GLY A 770 -2.89 -53.36 94.71
C GLY A 770 -3.80 -53.00 95.89
N PRO A 771 -4.69 -53.93 96.28
CA PRO A 771 -5.91 -53.69 97.05
C PRO A 771 -5.74 -52.96 98.38
#